data_AF-A0A813U087-F1
#
_entry.id   AF-A0A813U087-F1
#
_cell.length_a   1.000
_cell.length_b   1.000
_cell.length_c   1.000
_cell.angle_alpha   90.00
_cell.angle_beta   90.00
_cell.angle_gamma   90.00
#
_symmetry.space_group_name_H-M   'P 1'
#
loop_
_entity.id
_entity.type
_entity.pdbx_description
1 polymer ?
#
loop_
_entity_poly.entity_id
_entity_poly.type
_entity_poly.pdbx_seq_one_letter_code
_entity_poly.pdbx_strand_id
1 'polypeptide(L)'
;MTKHFLRKSQINFYFNRYLHEKSRFENGPNLEYFLKQPKSNDYQGNLILGKGEQRLRIPPWLKTEIPMGENFTKLKNTMSKLNLNTVCVEAKCPNIGECWNGGEDRIATATIMLLGDECTRGCRFCSVKTSRKPSPPDPNEPENTAKAICSWDIDYIVLTSVDRDDLSDQGSSHIAQTISSIKRQKPNLLIECLTPDFRGDKKCIETIVKSNLDVYAHNVETVRELQSHVRDYRANFEQSLNVLIYAKELNPNLITKTSLMLGLGETNEQIRETMRQIRTYANVDCLTLGQYMQPTRRHLKVKEFIRPEVFEELKNYGESIGFLYVASGPLVRSSYRAGEYFIKNILKTKRQKKEAVNNSSITSTTLVKRQVRNINENKIRINRETYTIPEPCHGCPGENGASVSLSAEESKGLDAIMKKEFFNLHASDKVSLWRSIPDTRDQLCKSVDYPHDLPSASVIIIFKNERWSPVLRTVYSVLNRSPKHLLKEVILVDDQSDIEEMGQRLDDYCEEHFGELVRILRAPTRLGLIKAKNYGARNATGDVVIFLDAHCEANVGWLEPLLLRIKQKRSAILCPMIDMISERDMQYGGTGTGSVGGFWWSLHFNWIPIPKRILDAQKSKIDPYPSPTMAGGLLAADRKYFFEVGGYDDDMEVWGGENLEISFRVWMCGGSLEFVPCSRVGHIFRPGHPYNMTGLKGKGDVHGRNSMRLAEVWMDDYKRFYYMHRRELRDKDFGDVEDRRAIRKRLNCHSFKWYLDNVYPEKFILDENVHAYGELRNPTSSLCLDTLGKDEKGSINLAVFSCQNGASANQYLTLSKKNQLRREDTCAVTMNSNSVVLNMCAYSDQTQTWTHEKNGPIIHHPSNLCLDVEGLSNNEQIKLKKCETNKPSQQWLFEHYLT
;
A
#
# COMPACT_ATOMS: atom_id res chain seq x y z
N MET A 1 10.06 -79.95 -32.35
CA MET A 1 10.82 -78.77 -32.79
C MET A 1 9.97 -77.49 -32.68
N THR A 2 9.24 -77.31 -31.56
CA THR A 2 8.14 -76.32 -31.45
C THR A 2 8.17 -75.55 -30.13
N LYS A 3 9.34 -75.46 -29.50
CA LYS A 3 9.58 -74.63 -28.30
C LYS A 3 10.63 -73.53 -28.49
N HIS A 4 11.27 -73.46 -29.66
CA HIS A 4 12.29 -72.45 -29.97
C HIS A 4 11.75 -71.27 -30.81
N PHE A 5 10.62 -71.42 -31.50
CA PHE A 5 10.01 -70.36 -32.31
C PHE A 5 9.10 -69.39 -31.52
N LEU A 6 8.58 -69.80 -30.36
CA LEU A 6 7.67 -68.97 -29.54
C LEU A 6 8.39 -67.96 -28.63
N ARG A 7 9.71 -68.11 -28.39
CA ARG A 7 10.48 -67.14 -27.59
C ARG A 7 11.00 -65.94 -28.39
N LYS A 8 11.21 -66.08 -29.70
CA LYS A 8 11.67 -64.95 -30.55
C LYS A 8 10.56 -63.96 -30.90
N SER A 9 9.30 -64.41 -31.01
CA SER A 9 8.16 -63.54 -31.33
C SER A 9 7.72 -62.68 -30.14
N GLN A 10 7.77 -63.20 -28.91
CA GLN A 10 7.49 -62.40 -27.70
C GLN A 10 8.57 -61.35 -27.43
N ILE A 11 9.86 -61.66 -27.60
CA ILE A 11 10.93 -60.67 -27.36
C ILE A 11 10.84 -59.50 -28.35
N ASN A 12 10.55 -59.76 -29.63
CA ASN A 12 10.33 -58.68 -30.60
C ASN A 12 9.05 -57.86 -30.32
N PHE A 13 8.00 -58.47 -29.76
CA PHE A 13 6.80 -57.74 -29.37
C PHE A 13 7.07 -56.79 -28.18
N TYR A 14 7.80 -57.24 -27.16
CA TYR A 14 8.17 -56.39 -26.02
C TYR A 14 9.22 -55.34 -26.39
N PHE A 15 10.16 -55.65 -27.29
CA PHE A 15 11.17 -54.69 -27.73
C PHE A 15 10.60 -53.61 -28.64
N ASN A 16 9.69 -53.96 -29.57
CA ASN A 16 8.99 -52.97 -30.39
C ASN A 16 8.01 -52.13 -29.57
N ARG A 17 7.34 -52.70 -28.57
CA ARG A 17 6.53 -51.93 -27.62
C ARG A 17 7.39 -50.98 -26.77
N TYR A 18 8.57 -51.41 -26.34
CA TYR A 18 9.52 -50.55 -25.63
C TYR A 18 10.03 -49.41 -26.50
N LEU A 19 10.37 -49.65 -27.77
CA LEU A 19 10.78 -48.59 -28.71
C LEU A 19 9.63 -47.63 -29.05
N HIS A 20 8.40 -48.13 -29.17
CA HIS A 20 7.21 -47.33 -29.42
C HIS A 20 6.75 -46.53 -28.18
N GLU A 21 6.97 -47.05 -26.97
CA GLU A 21 6.79 -46.30 -25.72
C GLU A 21 7.93 -45.27 -25.53
N LYS A 22 9.18 -45.61 -25.87
CA LYS A 22 10.34 -44.70 -25.78
C LYS A 22 10.22 -43.51 -26.72
N SER A 23 9.75 -43.68 -27.96
CA SER A 23 9.49 -42.53 -28.86
C SER A 23 8.35 -41.62 -28.37
N ARG A 24 7.43 -42.17 -27.56
CA ARG A 24 6.33 -41.43 -26.91
C ARG A 24 6.79 -40.68 -25.66
N PHE A 25 7.87 -41.15 -25.01
CA PHE A 25 8.54 -40.44 -23.92
C PHE A 25 9.52 -39.37 -24.42
N GLU A 26 10.23 -39.61 -25.54
CA GLU A 26 11.14 -38.63 -26.14
C GLU A 26 10.40 -37.44 -26.80
N ASN A 27 9.16 -37.64 -27.26
CA ASN A 27 8.28 -36.58 -27.78
C ASN A 27 7.13 -36.21 -26.82
N GLY A 28 7.15 -36.74 -25.60
CA GLY A 28 6.18 -36.40 -24.55
C GLY A 28 6.62 -35.13 -23.82
N PRO A 29 5.68 -34.35 -23.25
CA PRO A 29 6.05 -33.15 -22.49
C PRO A 29 7.04 -33.49 -21.37
N ASN A 30 8.22 -32.85 -21.38
CA ASN A 30 9.24 -33.05 -20.35
C ASN A 30 8.74 -32.54 -18.98
N LEU A 31 9.46 -32.84 -17.90
CA LEU A 31 9.13 -32.32 -16.56
C LEU A 31 8.99 -30.80 -16.55
N GLU A 32 9.76 -30.10 -17.38
CA GLU A 32 9.70 -28.65 -17.60
C GLU A 32 8.35 -28.17 -18.18
N TYR A 33 7.66 -28.96 -19.00
CA TYR A 33 6.29 -28.69 -19.45
C TYR A 33 5.27 -28.81 -18.32
N PHE A 34 5.52 -29.69 -17.35
CA PHE A 34 4.69 -29.79 -16.13
C PHE A 34 5.05 -28.73 -15.07
N LEU A 35 6.30 -28.25 -15.08
CA LEU A 35 6.80 -27.20 -14.19
C LEU A 35 6.52 -25.78 -14.71
N LYS A 36 6.33 -25.59 -16.03
CA LYS A 36 5.79 -24.36 -16.61
C LYS A 36 4.29 -24.28 -16.33
N GLN A 37 3.91 -23.77 -15.17
CA GLN A 37 2.52 -23.42 -14.91
C GLN A 37 2.14 -22.20 -15.77
N PRO A 38 1.08 -22.27 -16.60
CA PRO A 38 0.53 -21.08 -17.21
C PRO A 38 -0.03 -20.18 -16.09
N LYS A 39 0.24 -18.87 -16.16
CA LYS A 39 -0.45 -17.86 -15.35
C LYS A 39 -1.97 -17.94 -15.65
N SER A 40 -2.84 -17.65 -14.68
CA SER A 40 -4.31 -17.89 -14.76
C SER A 40 -4.96 -17.39 -16.07
N ASN A 41 -4.43 -16.30 -16.65
CA ASN A 41 -4.92 -15.67 -17.86
C ASN A 41 -4.69 -16.47 -19.16
N ASP A 42 -3.76 -17.43 -19.18
CA ASP A 42 -3.41 -18.20 -20.39
C ASP A 42 -3.98 -19.64 -20.40
N TYR A 43 -4.82 -20.00 -19.41
CA TYR A 43 -5.42 -21.33 -19.36
C TYR A 43 -6.56 -21.49 -20.38
N GLN A 44 -6.32 -22.29 -21.43
CA GLN A 44 -7.28 -22.57 -22.51
C GLN A 44 -8.20 -23.78 -22.24
N GLY A 45 -8.19 -24.37 -21.04
CA GLY A 45 -9.05 -25.52 -20.73
C GLY A 45 -10.49 -25.12 -20.39
N ASN A 46 -11.45 -26.02 -20.62
CA ASN A 46 -12.85 -25.80 -20.24
C ASN A 46 -12.97 -25.65 -18.71
N LEU A 47 -13.58 -24.55 -18.27
CA LEU A 47 -13.84 -24.25 -16.86
C LEU A 47 -15.27 -24.57 -16.43
N ILE A 48 -16.18 -24.75 -17.39
CA ILE A 48 -17.60 -25.02 -17.17
C ILE A 48 -17.93 -26.41 -17.71
N LEU A 49 -18.63 -27.23 -16.92
CA LEU A 49 -18.95 -28.61 -17.26
C LEU A 49 -19.98 -28.66 -18.40
N GLY A 50 -19.59 -29.23 -19.54
CA GLY A 50 -20.47 -29.37 -20.72
C GLY A 50 -21.61 -30.38 -20.52
N LYS A 51 -22.71 -30.23 -21.27
CA LYS A 51 -23.82 -31.20 -21.26
C LYS A 51 -23.32 -32.58 -21.72
N GLY A 52 -23.40 -33.57 -20.84
CA GLY A 52 -22.95 -34.95 -21.10
C GLY A 52 -21.51 -35.25 -20.65
N GLU A 53 -20.73 -34.25 -20.24
CA GLU A 53 -19.38 -34.46 -19.74
C GLU A 53 -19.37 -35.10 -18.34
N GLN A 54 -18.41 -36.00 -18.11
CA GLN A 54 -18.31 -36.71 -16.84
C GLN A 54 -17.54 -35.93 -15.76
N ARG A 55 -16.53 -35.12 -16.13
CA ARG A 55 -15.68 -34.37 -15.19
C ARG A 55 -14.90 -33.23 -15.85
N LEU A 56 -14.75 -32.11 -15.14
CA LEU A 56 -13.82 -31.03 -15.49
C LEU A 56 -12.37 -31.36 -15.11
N ARG A 57 -11.42 -30.92 -15.93
CA ARG A 57 -9.98 -31.02 -15.63
C ARG A 57 -9.63 -29.94 -14.61
N ILE A 58 -8.91 -30.31 -13.55
CA ILE A 58 -8.47 -29.36 -12.52
C ILE A 58 -7.47 -28.35 -13.14
N PRO A 59 -7.76 -27.04 -13.09
CA PRO A 59 -6.88 -26.01 -13.63
C PRO A 59 -5.63 -25.81 -12.76
N PRO A 60 -4.57 -25.15 -13.28
CA PRO A 60 -3.29 -25.01 -12.60
C PRO A 60 -3.38 -24.41 -11.19
N TRP A 61 -4.19 -23.36 -11.00
CA TRP A 61 -4.34 -22.65 -9.72
C TRP A 61 -5.05 -23.45 -8.62
N LEU A 62 -5.55 -24.65 -8.93
CA LEU A 62 -6.16 -25.59 -7.97
C LEU A 62 -5.30 -26.83 -7.71
N LYS A 63 -4.10 -26.90 -8.31
CA LYS A 63 -3.15 -27.99 -8.05
C LYS A 63 -2.30 -27.63 -6.83
N THR A 64 -2.26 -28.54 -5.86
CA THR A 64 -1.42 -28.42 -4.66
C THR A 64 -0.26 -29.41 -4.70
N GLU A 65 0.82 -29.08 -4.00
CA GLU A 65 1.97 -29.97 -3.85
C GLU A 65 1.66 -31.11 -2.87
N ILE A 66 2.41 -32.21 -2.98
CA ILE A 66 2.22 -33.38 -2.11
C ILE A 66 2.77 -33.03 -0.72
N PRO A 67 1.97 -33.21 0.36
CA PRO A 67 2.40 -32.86 1.70
C PRO A 67 3.58 -33.73 2.16
N MET A 68 4.74 -33.12 2.38
CA MET A 68 5.96 -33.75 2.91
C MET A 68 6.55 -32.87 4.03
N GLY A 69 7.12 -33.46 5.09
CA GLY A 69 7.76 -32.70 6.18
C GLY A 69 7.71 -33.38 7.56
N GLU A 70 8.64 -33.00 8.45
CA GLU A 70 8.73 -33.51 9.82
C GLU A 70 7.54 -33.09 10.69
N ASN A 71 7.07 -31.83 10.58
CA ASN A 71 5.92 -31.31 11.32
C ASN A 71 4.60 -32.00 10.95
N PHE A 72 4.33 -32.18 9.65
CA PHE A 72 3.18 -32.96 9.18
C PHE A 72 3.19 -34.39 9.74
N THR A 73 4.35 -35.05 9.74
CA THR A 73 4.52 -36.41 10.27
C THR A 73 4.26 -36.47 11.78
N LYS A 74 4.79 -35.49 12.53
CA LYS A 74 4.58 -35.37 13.98
C LYS A 74 3.10 -35.20 14.34
N LEU A 75 2.40 -34.25 13.70
CA LEU A 75 0.97 -34.00 13.94
C LEU A 75 0.11 -35.22 13.57
N LYS A 76 0.39 -35.86 12.44
CA LYS A 76 -0.30 -37.09 12.02
C LYS A 76 -0.18 -38.21 13.05
N ASN A 77 1.03 -38.42 13.59
CA ASN A 77 1.28 -39.42 14.62
C ASN A 77 0.57 -39.10 15.94
N THR A 78 0.54 -37.82 16.35
CA THR A 78 -0.16 -37.40 17.57
C THR A 78 -1.67 -37.60 17.47
N MET A 79 -2.28 -37.26 16.33
CA MET A 79 -3.72 -37.48 16.10
C MET A 79 -4.08 -38.96 16.19
N SER A 80 -3.27 -39.83 15.56
CA SER A 80 -3.48 -41.28 15.62
C SER A 80 -3.29 -41.85 17.03
N LYS A 81 -2.29 -41.38 17.79
CA LYS A 81 -2.00 -41.88 19.15
C LYS A 81 -3.11 -41.53 20.16
N LEU A 82 -3.76 -40.39 19.97
CA LEU A 82 -4.80 -39.87 20.87
C LEU A 82 -6.22 -40.19 20.39
N ASN A 83 -6.35 -40.98 19.32
CA ASN A 83 -7.62 -41.37 18.70
C ASN A 83 -8.52 -40.16 18.35
N LEU A 84 -7.91 -39.08 17.87
CA LEU A 84 -8.60 -37.84 17.51
C LEU A 84 -8.94 -37.80 16.02
N ASN A 85 -10.13 -37.30 15.71
CA ASN A 85 -10.57 -37.11 14.33
C ASN A 85 -10.24 -35.71 13.83
N THR A 86 -9.95 -35.59 12.52
CA THR A 86 -9.71 -34.30 11.88
C THR A 86 -10.38 -34.24 10.52
N VAL A 87 -11.07 -33.13 10.26
CA VAL A 87 -11.68 -32.87 8.95
C VAL A 87 -10.65 -32.87 7.83
N CYS A 88 -9.38 -32.55 8.12
CA CYS A 88 -8.33 -32.54 7.11
C CYS A 88 -8.11 -33.92 6.47
N VAL A 89 -8.29 -34.99 7.25
CA VAL A 89 -8.16 -36.38 6.77
C VAL A 89 -9.51 -36.90 6.28
N GLU A 90 -10.57 -36.75 7.08
CA GLU A 90 -11.90 -37.31 6.76
C GLU A 90 -12.56 -36.63 5.54
N ALA A 91 -12.32 -35.33 5.36
CA ALA A 91 -12.81 -34.57 4.21
C ALA A 91 -11.84 -34.53 3.01
N LYS A 92 -10.68 -35.22 3.10
CA LYS A 92 -9.61 -35.24 2.07
C LYS A 92 -9.15 -33.83 1.66
N CYS A 93 -8.80 -33.01 2.64
CA CYS A 93 -8.46 -31.61 2.42
C CYS A 93 -7.19 -31.46 1.56
N PRO A 94 -7.24 -30.70 0.44
CA PRO A 94 -6.08 -30.50 -0.43
C PRO A 94 -4.97 -29.63 0.19
N ASN A 95 -5.27 -28.91 1.28
CA ASN A 95 -4.36 -27.96 1.92
C ASN A 95 -3.69 -28.53 3.19
N ILE A 96 -3.83 -29.83 3.47
CA ILE A 96 -3.37 -30.43 4.72
C ILE A 96 -1.87 -30.22 4.97
N GLY A 97 -1.04 -30.26 3.91
CA GLY A 97 0.40 -30.02 4.03
C GLY A 97 0.75 -28.60 4.46
N GLU A 98 0.11 -27.62 3.84
CA GLU A 98 0.34 -26.21 4.11
C GLU A 98 -0.10 -25.83 5.54
N CYS A 99 -1.27 -26.31 5.98
CA CYS A 99 -1.78 -26.02 7.33
C CYS A 99 -0.92 -26.66 8.43
N TRP A 100 -0.39 -27.88 8.20
CA TRP A 100 0.28 -28.66 9.24
C TRP A 100 1.81 -28.48 9.27
N ASN A 101 2.46 -28.09 8.16
CA ASN A 101 3.91 -27.88 8.15
C ASN A 101 4.35 -26.53 8.75
N GLY A 102 3.44 -25.55 8.81
CA GLY A 102 3.78 -24.16 9.13
C GLY A 102 4.42 -23.47 7.91
N GLY A 103 3.98 -22.24 7.62
CA GLY A 103 4.58 -21.40 6.58
C GLY A 103 5.82 -20.64 7.08
N GLU A 104 6.41 -19.80 6.23
CA GLU A 104 7.57 -18.94 6.52
C GLU A 104 7.43 -18.11 7.83
N ASP A 105 6.18 -17.85 8.25
CA ASP A 105 5.82 -17.04 9.43
C ASP A 105 5.62 -17.83 10.75
N ARG A 106 5.98 -19.13 10.81
CA ARG A 106 5.99 -19.99 12.03
C ARG A 106 4.66 -20.26 12.77
N ILE A 107 3.49 -19.83 12.29
CA ILE A 107 2.20 -20.15 12.94
C ILE A 107 1.62 -21.44 12.33
N ALA A 108 1.57 -22.51 13.13
CA ALA A 108 0.90 -23.78 12.80
C ALA A 108 -0.56 -23.76 13.29
N THR A 109 -1.49 -24.21 12.45
CA THR A 109 -2.93 -24.25 12.78
C THR A 109 -3.48 -25.64 12.54
N ALA A 110 -4.19 -26.19 13.54
CA ALA A 110 -4.85 -27.49 13.45
C ALA A 110 -6.37 -27.32 13.47
N THR A 111 -7.07 -28.18 12.72
CA THR A 111 -8.53 -28.31 12.80
C THR A 111 -8.87 -29.68 13.37
N ILE A 112 -9.59 -29.73 14.49
CA ILE A 112 -10.05 -30.97 15.12
C ILE A 112 -11.53 -31.15 14.89
N MET A 113 -11.94 -32.37 14.57
CA MET A 113 -13.33 -32.76 14.42
C MET A 113 -13.79 -33.54 15.66
N LEU A 114 -14.80 -33.02 16.34
CA LEU A 114 -15.40 -33.59 17.55
C LEU A 114 -16.62 -34.46 17.20
N LEU A 115 -17.06 -35.27 18.17
CA LEU A 115 -18.23 -36.16 18.12
C LEU A 115 -18.09 -37.35 17.16
N GLY A 116 -16.85 -37.73 16.85
CA GLY A 116 -16.53 -38.86 15.96
C GLY A 116 -16.38 -38.49 14.48
N ASP A 117 -16.42 -39.51 13.62
CA ASP A 117 -16.25 -39.42 12.16
C ASP A 117 -17.52 -39.78 11.36
N GLU A 118 -18.63 -40.03 12.06
CA GLU A 118 -19.94 -40.38 11.50
C GLU A 118 -20.99 -39.29 11.76
N CYS A 119 -21.50 -38.70 10.69
CA CYS A 119 -22.53 -37.67 10.73
C CYS A 119 -23.93 -38.26 10.56
N THR A 120 -24.91 -37.73 11.30
CA THR A 120 -26.32 -38.09 11.12
C THR A 120 -26.99 -37.44 9.90
N ARG A 121 -26.26 -36.55 9.20
CA ARG A 121 -26.72 -35.83 8.02
C ARG A 121 -25.96 -36.22 6.76
N GLY A 122 -26.71 -36.33 5.66
CA GLY A 122 -26.21 -36.79 4.37
C GLY A 122 -26.07 -35.67 3.34
N CYS A 123 -25.19 -34.70 3.61
CA CYS A 123 -24.86 -33.64 2.65
C CYS A 123 -24.18 -34.22 1.40
N ARG A 124 -24.62 -33.81 0.20
CA ARG A 124 -24.14 -34.40 -1.07
C ARG A 124 -22.73 -33.93 -1.47
N PHE A 125 -22.26 -32.86 -0.86
CA PHE A 125 -20.92 -32.31 -1.09
C PHE A 125 -19.85 -32.91 -0.17
N CYS A 126 -20.24 -33.43 1.01
CA CYS A 126 -19.36 -33.78 2.13
C CYS A 126 -18.94 -35.25 2.06
N SER A 127 -17.68 -35.56 2.35
CA SER A 127 -17.16 -36.93 2.35
C SER A 127 -17.07 -37.61 3.71
N VAL A 128 -17.53 -36.94 4.78
CA VAL A 128 -17.66 -37.54 6.11
C VAL A 128 -18.66 -38.69 6.07
N LYS A 129 -18.40 -39.78 6.81
CA LYS A 129 -19.26 -40.96 6.82
C LYS A 129 -20.64 -40.59 7.36
N THR A 130 -21.68 -41.23 6.85
CA THR A 130 -23.05 -40.96 7.28
C THR A 130 -23.66 -42.18 7.96
N SER A 131 -24.15 -42.02 9.18
CA SER A 131 -24.82 -43.10 9.94
C SER A 131 -26.07 -42.55 10.62
N ARG A 132 -27.17 -43.30 10.58
CA ARG A 132 -28.42 -42.93 11.28
C ARG A 132 -28.33 -43.14 12.79
N LYS A 133 -27.45 -44.03 13.24
CA LYS A 133 -27.20 -44.33 14.64
C LYS A 133 -25.68 -44.46 14.83
N PRO A 134 -24.95 -43.34 14.82
CA PRO A 134 -23.51 -43.36 15.10
C PRO A 134 -23.25 -43.91 16.51
N SER A 135 -22.03 -44.38 16.75
CA SER A 135 -21.60 -44.73 18.10
C SER A 135 -21.72 -43.52 19.06
N PRO A 136 -21.99 -43.75 20.36
CA PRO A 136 -21.96 -42.67 21.35
C PRO A 136 -20.61 -41.93 21.35
N PRO A 137 -20.56 -40.60 21.51
CA PRO A 137 -19.31 -39.87 21.66
C PRO A 137 -18.51 -40.40 22.85
N ASP A 138 -17.17 -40.47 22.75
CA ASP A 138 -16.30 -40.86 23.86
C ASP A 138 -16.44 -39.82 24.99
N PRO A 139 -16.89 -40.21 26.20
CA PRO A 139 -17.02 -39.27 27.32
C PRO A 139 -15.72 -38.55 27.70
N ASN A 140 -14.56 -39.12 27.35
CA ASN A 140 -13.25 -38.53 27.61
C ASN A 140 -12.69 -37.68 26.44
N GLU A 141 -13.36 -37.62 25.28
CA GLU A 141 -12.94 -36.81 24.12
C GLU A 141 -12.66 -35.35 24.50
N PRO A 142 -13.46 -34.65 25.35
CA PRO A 142 -13.19 -33.26 25.71
C PRO A 142 -11.86 -33.06 26.41
N GLU A 143 -11.53 -33.95 27.35
CA GLU A 143 -10.32 -33.87 28.17
C GLU A 143 -9.08 -34.33 27.37
N ASN A 144 -9.22 -35.38 26.56
CA ASN A 144 -8.16 -35.88 25.68
C ASN A 144 -7.83 -34.87 24.59
N THR A 145 -8.83 -34.24 23.99
CA THR A 145 -8.66 -33.16 23.00
C THR A 145 -7.97 -31.96 23.62
N ALA A 146 -8.38 -31.53 24.83
CA ALA A 146 -7.73 -30.44 25.53
C ALA A 146 -6.25 -30.73 25.81
N LYS A 147 -5.91 -31.93 26.30
CA LYS A 147 -4.52 -32.37 26.52
C LYS A 147 -3.71 -32.37 25.22
N ALA A 148 -4.28 -32.86 24.12
CA ALA A 148 -3.63 -32.88 22.81
C ALA A 148 -3.28 -31.46 22.34
N ILE A 149 -4.28 -30.57 22.28
CA ILE A 149 -4.11 -29.18 21.85
C ILE A 149 -3.12 -28.44 22.75
N CYS A 150 -3.17 -28.67 24.06
CA CYS A 150 -2.27 -27.99 24.99
C CYS A 150 -0.81 -28.46 24.85
N SER A 151 -0.58 -29.69 24.36
CA SER A 151 0.76 -30.18 24.02
C SER A 151 1.32 -29.58 22.73
N TRP A 152 0.48 -28.95 21.90
CA TRP A 152 0.90 -28.30 20.67
C TRP A 152 1.30 -26.84 20.93
N ASP A 153 2.32 -26.38 20.22
CA ASP A 153 2.80 -25.00 20.25
C ASP A 153 2.03 -24.16 19.22
N ILE A 154 0.74 -23.93 19.49
CA ILE A 154 -0.17 -23.18 18.62
C ILE A 154 -0.90 -22.08 19.40
N ASP A 155 -1.18 -20.98 18.71
CA ASP A 155 -1.87 -19.80 19.26
C ASP A 155 -3.35 -19.70 18.85
N TYR A 156 -3.77 -20.54 17.90
CA TYR A 156 -5.11 -20.54 17.31
C TYR A 156 -5.52 -21.97 16.96
N ILE A 157 -6.74 -22.37 17.32
CA ILE A 157 -7.30 -23.69 17.00
C ILE A 157 -8.71 -23.55 16.43
N VAL A 158 -9.00 -24.33 15.39
CA VAL A 158 -10.36 -24.49 14.85
C VAL A 158 -10.93 -25.82 15.33
N LEU A 159 -12.07 -25.78 16.01
CA LEU A 159 -12.87 -26.94 16.35
C LEU A 159 -14.05 -27.02 15.40
N THR A 160 -14.32 -28.20 14.85
CA THR A 160 -15.54 -28.49 14.09
C THR A 160 -16.17 -29.75 14.65
N SER A 161 -17.41 -30.06 14.29
CA SER A 161 -18.01 -31.35 14.63
C SER A 161 -18.83 -31.92 13.49
N VAL A 162 -19.18 -33.20 13.61
CA VAL A 162 -20.27 -33.80 12.83
C VAL A 162 -21.63 -33.41 13.42
N ASP A 163 -22.71 -33.52 12.63
CA ASP A 163 -24.07 -33.34 13.13
C ASP A 163 -24.53 -34.61 13.88
N ARG A 164 -24.98 -34.44 15.13
CA ARG A 164 -25.48 -35.52 16.01
C ARG A 164 -26.94 -35.31 16.38
N ASP A 165 -27.82 -35.30 15.39
CA ASP A 165 -29.27 -35.13 15.58
C ASP A 165 -29.90 -36.25 16.44
N ASP A 166 -29.18 -37.36 16.65
CA ASP A 166 -29.55 -38.49 17.50
C ASP A 166 -29.41 -38.20 19.01
N LEU A 167 -28.60 -37.20 19.39
CA LEU A 167 -28.44 -36.76 20.77
C LEU A 167 -29.49 -35.71 21.15
N SER A 168 -29.95 -35.72 22.41
CA SER A 168 -30.98 -34.79 22.89
C SER A 168 -30.55 -33.33 22.84
N ASP A 169 -29.27 -33.05 23.10
CA ASP A 169 -28.64 -31.72 23.03
C ASP A 169 -27.83 -31.50 21.74
N GLN A 170 -27.93 -32.45 20.81
CA GLN A 170 -27.25 -32.46 19.51
C GLN A 170 -25.72 -32.34 19.62
N GLY A 171 -25.14 -32.73 20.75
CA GLY A 171 -23.70 -32.68 21.03
C GLY A 171 -23.18 -31.31 21.50
N SER A 172 -24.05 -30.32 21.68
CA SER A 172 -23.64 -28.96 22.09
C SER A 172 -22.93 -28.93 23.45
N SER A 173 -23.36 -29.72 24.43
CA SER A 173 -22.71 -29.79 25.74
C SER A 173 -21.30 -30.36 25.63
N HIS A 174 -21.11 -31.35 24.75
CA HIS A 174 -19.82 -31.99 24.53
C HIS A 174 -18.80 -31.03 23.90
N ILE A 175 -19.24 -30.26 22.90
CA ILE A 175 -18.42 -29.22 22.27
C ILE A 175 -18.08 -28.12 23.29
N ALA A 176 -19.06 -27.63 24.05
CA ALA A 176 -18.84 -26.61 25.07
C ALA A 176 -17.90 -27.08 26.19
N GLN A 177 -18.00 -28.35 26.61
CA GLN A 177 -17.09 -28.96 27.59
C GLN A 177 -15.66 -29.04 27.03
N THR A 178 -15.49 -29.33 25.75
CA THR A 178 -14.18 -29.35 25.08
C THR A 178 -13.55 -27.95 25.09
N ILE A 179 -14.30 -26.93 24.67
CA ILE A 179 -13.83 -25.52 24.66
C ILE A 179 -13.45 -25.08 26.07
N SER A 180 -14.30 -25.37 27.07
CA SER A 180 -14.06 -25.01 28.47
C SER A 180 -12.82 -25.71 29.03
N SER A 181 -12.60 -26.98 28.67
CA SER A 181 -11.44 -27.76 29.11
C SER A 181 -10.14 -27.23 28.50
N ILE A 182 -10.16 -26.82 27.22
CA ILE A 182 -9.04 -26.14 26.57
C ILE A 182 -8.75 -24.80 27.25
N LYS A 183 -9.78 -23.95 27.44
CA LYS A 183 -9.62 -22.62 28.07
C LYS A 183 -9.13 -22.70 29.51
N ARG A 184 -9.47 -23.77 30.25
CA ARG A 184 -8.96 -24.02 31.59
C ARG A 184 -7.46 -24.30 31.62
N GLN A 185 -6.94 -25.01 30.61
CA GLN A 185 -5.51 -25.35 30.52
C GLN A 185 -4.68 -24.27 29.82
N LYS A 186 -5.23 -23.62 28.78
CA LYS A 186 -4.63 -22.49 28.05
C LYS A 186 -5.65 -21.36 27.84
N PRO A 187 -5.82 -20.45 28.83
CA PRO A 187 -6.80 -19.35 28.75
C PRO A 187 -6.60 -18.41 27.55
N ASN A 188 -5.33 -18.23 27.15
CA ASN A 188 -4.94 -17.30 26.10
C ASN A 188 -5.13 -17.85 24.68
N LEU A 189 -5.22 -19.18 24.51
CA LEU A 189 -5.39 -19.83 23.21
C LEU A 189 -6.70 -19.36 22.56
N LEU A 190 -6.64 -18.92 21.30
CA LEU A 190 -7.83 -18.49 20.57
C LEU A 190 -8.57 -19.70 19.97
N ILE A 191 -9.88 -19.74 20.15
CA ILE A 191 -10.71 -20.87 19.73
C ILE A 191 -11.81 -20.38 18.77
N GLU A 192 -11.75 -20.86 17.53
CA GLU A 192 -12.87 -20.82 16.58
C GLU A 192 -13.63 -22.14 16.66
N CYS A 193 -14.95 -22.08 16.81
CA CYS A 193 -15.80 -23.27 16.75
C CYS A 193 -16.76 -23.18 15.57
N LEU A 194 -16.57 -24.05 14.58
CA LEU A 194 -17.47 -24.29 13.47
C LEU A 194 -18.57 -25.28 13.91
N THR A 195 -19.74 -24.75 14.19
CA THR A 195 -20.84 -25.51 14.80
C THR A 195 -21.83 -26.07 13.76
N PRO A 196 -22.53 -27.18 14.11
CA PRO A 196 -23.81 -27.56 13.53
C PRO A 196 -24.85 -26.43 13.58
N ASP A 197 -25.92 -26.57 12.81
CA ASP A 197 -27.08 -25.66 12.94
C ASP A 197 -27.99 -25.99 14.13
N PHE A 198 -27.72 -27.11 14.82
CA PHE A 198 -28.50 -27.64 15.95
C PHE A 198 -30.01 -27.69 15.70
N ARG A 199 -30.46 -27.87 14.44
CA ARG A 199 -31.89 -27.80 14.05
C ARG A 199 -32.58 -26.51 14.54
N GLY A 200 -31.82 -25.43 14.71
CA GLY A 200 -32.29 -24.16 15.25
C GLY A 200 -32.57 -24.15 16.75
N ASP A 201 -32.15 -25.16 17.52
CA ASP A 201 -32.33 -25.18 18.97
C ASP A 201 -31.47 -24.11 19.65
N LYS A 202 -32.17 -23.07 20.15
CA LYS A 202 -31.58 -21.94 20.85
C LYS A 202 -30.76 -22.35 22.07
N LYS A 203 -31.16 -23.38 22.82
CA LYS A 203 -30.42 -23.84 24.01
C LYS A 203 -29.05 -24.40 23.62
N CYS A 204 -28.97 -25.13 22.52
CA CYS A 204 -27.70 -25.64 21.99
C CYS A 204 -26.77 -24.49 21.59
N ILE A 205 -27.29 -23.49 20.86
CA ILE A 205 -26.53 -22.31 20.44
C ILE A 205 -26.02 -21.53 21.66
N GLU A 206 -26.89 -21.28 22.64
CA GLU A 206 -26.57 -20.57 23.88
C GLU A 206 -25.48 -21.30 24.68
N THR A 207 -25.55 -22.62 24.74
CA THR A 207 -24.54 -23.47 25.41
C THR A 207 -23.14 -23.27 24.82
N ILE A 208 -23.03 -23.19 23.49
CA ILE A 208 -21.75 -22.90 22.83
C ILE A 208 -21.33 -21.45 23.07
N VAL A 209 -22.20 -20.46 22.89
CA VAL A 209 -21.87 -19.04 23.11
C VAL A 209 -21.32 -18.79 24.52
N LYS A 210 -21.84 -19.51 25.53
CA LYS A 210 -21.41 -19.44 26.93
C LYS A 210 -20.13 -20.21 27.24
N SER A 211 -19.57 -20.98 26.31
CA SER A 211 -18.38 -21.80 26.54
C SER A 211 -17.05 -21.02 26.49
N ASN A 212 -17.10 -19.69 26.38
CA ASN A 212 -15.93 -18.80 26.30
C ASN A 212 -15.08 -18.99 25.02
N LEU A 213 -15.68 -19.39 23.90
CA LEU A 213 -15.02 -19.35 22.58
C LEU A 213 -14.76 -17.91 22.11
N ASP A 214 -13.86 -17.73 21.17
CA ASP A 214 -13.51 -16.42 20.62
C ASP A 214 -14.20 -16.11 19.29
N VAL A 215 -14.43 -17.14 18.47
CA VAL A 215 -15.13 -17.04 17.18
C VAL A 215 -16.19 -18.13 17.09
N TYR A 216 -17.43 -17.71 16.87
CA TYR A 216 -18.56 -18.59 16.56
C TYR A 216 -18.72 -18.69 15.05
N ALA A 217 -18.51 -19.88 14.48
CA ALA A 217 -18.61 -20.09 13.04
C ALA A 217 -19.75 -21.06 12.70
N HIS A 218 -20.48 -20.78 11.63
CA HIS A 218 -21.46 -21.72 11.05
C HIS A 218 -21.50 -21.57 9.53
N ASN A 219 -21.47 -22.68 8.80
CA ASN A 219 -21.48 -22.66 7.33
C ASN A 219 -22.89 -22.51 6.77
N VAL A 220 -23.09 -21.45 5.98
CA VAL A 220 -24.22 -21.36 5.05
C VAL A 220 -23.97 -22.27 3.83
N GLU A 221 -22.71 -22.51 3.48
CA GLU A 221 -22.21 -23.44 2.45
C GLU A 221 -22.47 -23.00 1.00
N THR A 222 -23.68 -22.61 0.63
CA THR A 222 -24.05 -22.22 -0.74
C THR A 222 -25.19 -21.18 -0.76
N VAL A 223 -25.48 -20.60 -1.92
CA VAL A 223 -26.64 -19.72 -2.12
C VAL A 223 -27.96 -20.44 -1.84
N ARG A 224 -28.97 -19.67 -1.45
CA ARG A 224 -30.30 -20.11 -1.01
C ARG A 224 -30.94 -21.13 -1.94
N GLU A 225 -30.84 -20.92 -3.24
CA GLU A 225 -31.48 -21.71 -4.30
C GLU A 225 -30.88 -23.10 -4.44
N LEU A 226 -29.63 -23.30 -4.03
CA LEU A 226 -28.94 -24.57 -4.16
C LEU A 226 -28.95 -25.40 -2.87
N GLN A 227 -29.43 -24.86 -1.75
CA GLN A 227 -29.37 -25.50 -0.43
C GLN A 227 -29.91 -26.93 -0.43
N SER A 228 -31.13 -27.16 -0.92
CA SER A 228 -31.78 -28.48 -0.95
C SER A 228 -31.11 -29.47 -1.92
N HIS A 229 -30.37 -28.96 -2.91
CA HIS A 229 -29.60 -29.77 -3.83
C HIS A 229 -28.22 -30.15 -3.26
N VAL A 230 -27.66 -29.31 -2.39
CA VAL A 230 -26.29 -29.41 -1.91
C VAL A 230 -26.21 -30.07 -0.54
N ARG A 231 -27.04 -29.63 0.40
CA ARG A 231 -27.04 -30.04 1.81
C ARG A 231 -28.15 -31.05 2.11
N ASP A 232 -28.08 -31.65 3.30
CA ASP A 232 -29.18 -32.45 3.84
C ASP A 232 -30.44 -31.59 3.98
N TYR A 233 -31.62 -32.16 3.73
CA TYR A 233 -32.90 -31.43 3.76
C TYR A 233 -33.20 -30.76 5.11
N ARG A 234 -32.59 -31.22 6.20
CA ARG A 234 -32.68 -30.61 7.54
C ARG A 234 -31.87 -29.33 7.69
N ALA A 235 -30.90 -29.07 6.81
CA ALA A 235 -30.08 -27.87 6.79
C ALA A 235 -30.54 -26.92 5.68
N ASN A 236 -31.14 -25.80 6.07
CA ASN A 236 -31.64 -24.79 5.12
C ASN A 236 -31.04 -23.41 5.40
N PHE A 237 -31.15 -22.52 4.41
CA PHE A 237 -30.57 -21.18 4.45
C PHE A 237 -31.00 -20.37 5.68
N GLU A 238 -32.30 -20.34 5.96
CA GLU A 238 -32.87 -19.54 7.05
C GLU A 238 -32.41 -20.07 8.40
N GLN A 239 -32.37 -21.38 8.57
CA GLN A 239 -31.86 -21.99 9.80
C GLN A 239 -30.38 -21.64 10.02
N SER A 240 -29.54 -21.76 8.99
CA SER A 240 -28.13 -21.38 9.07
C SER A 240 -27.95 -19.90 9.42
N LEU A 241 -28.77 -19.01 8.84
CA LEU A 241 -28.71 -17.59 9.12
C LEU A 241 -29.19 -17.27 10.54
N ASN A 242 -30.27 -17.90 10.99
CA ASN A 242 -30.84 -17.72 12.33
C ASN A 242 -29.89 -18.19 13.43
N VAL A 243 -29.08 -19.21 13.19
CA VAL A 243 -28.03 -19.65 14.13
C VAL A 243 -27.02 -18.52 14.37
N LEU A 244 -26.57 -17.87 13.30
CA LEU A 244 -25.62 -16.76 13.36
C LEU A 244 -26.24 -15.50 13.98
N ILE A 245 -27.48 -15.17 13.61
CA ILE A 245 -28.27 -14.08 14.22
C ILE A 245 -28.34 -14.29 15.73
N TYR A 246 -28.78 -15.47 16.15
CA TYR A 246 -29.01 -15.75 17.56
C TYR A 246 -27.70 -15.79 18.37
N ALA A 247 -26.61 -16.31 17.80
CA ALA A 247 -25.30 -16.24 18.43
C ALA A 247 -24.84 -14.78 18.65
N LYS A 248 -25.10 -13.89 17.67
CA LYS A 248 -24.77 -12.46 17.74
C LYS A 248 -25.68 -11.71 18.72
N GLU A 249 -26.96 -12.05 18.80
CA GLU A 249 -27.90 -11.48 19.78
C GLU A 249 -27.51 -11.81 21.23
N LEU A 250 -27.09 -13.06 21.48
CA LEU A 250 -26.65 -13.50 22.81
C LEU A 250 -25.34 -12.84 23.26
N ASN A 251 -24.42 -12.61 22.32
CA ASN A 251 -23.17 -11.91 22.59
C ASN A 251 -22.77 -11.03 21.39
N PRO A 252 -23.17 -9.74 21.40
CA PRO A 252 -22.86 -8.80 20.30
C PRO A 252 -21.35 -8.62 20.05
N ASN A 253 -20.53 -8.88 21.08
CA ASN A 253 -19.08 -8.76 21.01
C ASN A 253 -18.38 -9.98 20.42
N LEU A 254 -19.07 -11.13 20.34
CA LEU A 254 -18.56 -12.37 19.77
C LEU A 254 -18.35 -12.19 18.27
N ILE A 255 -17.18 -12.63 17.78
CA ILE A 255 -16.92 -12.65 16.34
C ILE A 255 -17.69 -13.82 15.75
N THR A 256 -18.47 -13.53 14.72
CA THR A 256 -19.25 -14.49 13.96
C THR A 256 -18.67 -14.67 12.58
N LYS A 257 -18.58 -15.92 12.11
CA LYS A 257 -17.97 -16.26 10.83
C LYS A 257 -18.84 -17.23 10.04
N THR A 258 -18.87 -17.09 8.72
CA THR A 258 -19.51 -18.05 7.84
C THR A 258 -18.72 -18.30 6.57
N SER A 259 -19.12 -19.30 5.78
CA SER A 259 -18.46 -19.63 4.52
C SER A 259 -19.43 -20.07 3.41
N LEU A 260 -19.00 -19.82 2.16
CA LEU A 260 -19.65 -20.25 0.91
C LEU A 260 -18.63 -20.93 0.00
N MET A 261 -18.92 -22.16 -0.42
CA MET A 261 -18.12 -22.94 -1.36
C MET A 261 -18.73 -22.84 -2.77
N LEU A 262 -18.03 -22.14 -3.68
CA LEU A 262 -18.49 -21.80 -5.01
C LEU A 262 -18.16 -22.89 -6.04
N GLY A 263 -18.93 -22.93 -7.14
CA GLY A 263 -18.68 -23.82 -8.28
C GLY A 263 -19.70 -24.95 -8.42
N LEU A 264 -20.83 -24.87 -7.73
CA LEU A 264 -21.98 -25.78 -7.83
C LEU A 264 -23.07 -25.26 -8.78
N GLY A 265 -22.86 -24.08 -9.37
CA GLY A 265 -23.72 -23.44 -10.37
C GLY A 265 -24.45 -22.21 -9.87
N GLU A 266 -23.91 -21.58 -8.83
CA GLU A 266 -24.29 -20.26 -8.36
C GLU A 266 -23.99 -19.22 -9.44
N THR A 267 -24.86 -18.22 -9.59
CA THR A 267 -24.56 -17.01 -10.37
C THR A 267 -23.90 -15.95 -9.50
N ASN A 268 -23.15 -15.03 -10.10
CA ASN A 268 -22.51 -13.93 -9.37
C ASN A 268 -23.54 -13.08 -8.61
N GLU A 269 -24.71 -12.85 -9.18
CA GLU A 269 -25.83 -12.13 -8.56
C GLU A 269 -26.33 -12.86 -7.30
N GLN A 270 -26.53 -14.18 -7.38
CA GLN A 270 -26.95 -14.98 -6.22
C GLN A 270 -25.90 -14.97 -5.10
N ILE A 271 -24.61 -15.02 -5.45
CA ILE A 271 -23.53 -14.94 -4.47
C ILE A 271 -23.56 -13.57 -3.78
N ARG A 272 -23.62 -12.48 -4.54
CA ARG A 272 -23.65 -11.11 -3.99
C ARG A 272 -24.88 -10.85 -3.14
N GLU A 273 -26.03 -11.37 -3.54
CA GLU A 273 -27.27 -11.27 -2.77
C GLU A 273 -27.17 -12.08 -1.47
N THR A 274 -26.62 -13.29 -1.52
CA THR A 274 -26.37 -14.10 -0.32
C THR A 274 -25.43 -13.38 0.65
N MET A 275 -24.35 -12.77 0.15
CA MET A 275 -23.42 -11.99 0.97
C MET A 275 -24.11 -10.79 1.62
N ARG A 276 -24.96 -10.07 0.88
CA ARG A 276 -25.76 -8.96 1.40
C ARG A 276 -26.70 -9.43 2.49
N GLN A 277 -27.39 -10.56 2.31
CA GLN A 277 -28.29 -11.12 3.33
C GLN A 277 -27.53 -11.50 4.61
N ILE A 278 -26.39 -12.17 4.47
CA ILE A 278 -25.52 -12.55 5.60
C ILE A 278 -25.08 -11.31 6.38
N ARG A 279 -24.66 -10.24 5.68
CA ARG A 279 -24.18 -9.04 6.34
C ARG A 279 -25.30 -8.21 6.96
N THR A 280 -26.36 -7.92 6.21
CA THR A 280 -27.45 -7.04 6.64
C THR A 280 -28.33 -7.68 7.71
N TYR A 281 -28.68 -8.95 7.58
CA TYR A 281 -29.64 -9.58 8.50
C TYR A 281 -28.97 -10.28 9.68
N ALA A 282 -27.83 -10.95 9.45
CA ALA A 282 -27.13 -11.67 10.52
C ALA A 282 -25.97 -10.91 11.16
N ASN A 283 -25.61 -9.74 10.63
CA ASN A 283 -24.50 -8.93 11.13
C ASN A 283 -23.21 -9.75 11.32
N VAL A 284 -22.95 -10.69 10.40
CA VAL A 284 -21.79 -11.58 10.46
C VAL A 284 -20.52 -10.78 10.22
N ASP A 285 -19.49 -11.02 11.02
CA ASP A 285 -18.25 -10.24 11.01
C ASP A 285 -17.29 -10.70 9.90
N CYS A 286 -17.12 -12.01 9.73
CA CYS A 286 -16.14 -12.58 8.81
C CYS A 286 -16.78 -13.52 7.79
N LEU A 287 -16.32 -13.46 6.54
CA LEU A 287 -16.80 -14.34 5.47
C LEU A 287 -15.64 -15.09 4.80
N THR A 288 -15.89 -16.35 4.46
CA THR A 288 -14.95 -17.19 3.71
C THR A 288 -15.56 -17.65 2.39
N LEU A 289 -14.88 -17.40 1.28
CA LEU A 289 -15.28 -17.81 -0.07
C LEU A 289 -14.20 -18.74 -0.64
N GLY A 290 -14.60 -19.95 -1.02
CA GLY A 290 -13.68 -20.98 -1.50
C GLY A 290 -14.22 -21.73 -2.70
N GLN A 291 -13.36 -22.44 -3.44
CA GLN A 291 -13.80 -23.35 -4.51
C GLN A 291 -14.26 -24.69 -3.92
N TYR A 292 -15.48 -25.13 -4.26
CA TYR A 292 -15.91 -26.50 -4.03
C TYR A 292 -15.05 -27.47 -4.86
N MET A 293 -14.48 -28.46 -4.18
CA MET A 293 -13.70 -29.53 -4.78
C MET A 293 -14.41 -30.87 -4.59
N GLN A 294 -14.75 -31.54 -5.67
CA GLN A 294 -15.42 -32.84 -5.62
C GLN A 294 -14.52 -33.90 -4.96
N PRO A 295 -14.88 -34.46 -3.77
CA PRO A 295 -14.01 -35.40 -3.05
C PRO A 295 -13.88 -36.77 -3.73
N THR A 296 -15.00 -37.30 -4.25
CA THR A 296 -15.05 -38.57 -4.99
C THR A 296 -16.13 -38.50 -6.07
N ARG A 297 -16.11 -39.46 -7.01
CA ARG A 297 -17.09 -39.54 -8.12
C ARG A 297 -18.55 -39.67 -7.68
N ARG A 298 -18.82 -40.00 -6.41
CA ARG A 298 -20.18 -40.14 -5.86
C ARG A 298 -20.76 -38.81 -5.35
N HIS A 299 -19.93 -37.80 -5.14
CA HIS A 299 -20.35 -36.48 -4.66
C HIS A 299 -20.70 -35.56 -5.82
N LEU A 300 -21.29 -34.40 -5.48
CA LEU A 300 -21.69 -33.39 -6.47
C LEU A 300 -20.56 -33.09 -7.46
N LYS A 301 -20.94 -32.94 -8.73
CA LYS A 301 -20.01 -32.53 -9.77
C LYS A 301 -19.74 -31.04 -9.62
N VAL A 302 -18.47 -30.65 -9.78
CA VAL A 302 -18.11 -29.24 -9.97
C VAL A 302 -18.70 -28.80 -11.31
N LYS A 303 -19.59 -27.79 -11.28
CA LYS A 303 -20.16 -27.19 -12.49
C LYS A 303 -19.22 -26.17 -13.10
N GLU A 304 -18.50 -25.44 -12.26
CA GLU A 304 -17.55 -24.43 -12.70
C GLU A 304 -16.32 -24.38 -11.78
N PHE A 305 -15.14 -24.31 -12.37
CA PHE A 305 -13.94 -23.89 -11.68
C PHE A 305 -13.81 -22.38 -11.79
N ILE A 306 -14.17 -21.70 -10.71
CA ILE A 306 -14.17 -20.25 -10.59
C ILE A 306 -12.73 -19.75 -10.72
N ARG A 307 -12.55 -18.71 -11.53
CA ARG A 307 -11.23 -18.10 -11.75
C ARG A 307 -10.81 -17.27 -10.53
N PRO A 308 -9.49 -17.16 -10.23
CA PRO A 308 -8.99 -16.38 -9.11
C PRO A 308 -9.50 -14.92 -9.09
N GLU A 309 -9.68 -14.31 -10.27
CA GLU A 309 -10.11 -12.92 -10.39
C GLU A 309 -11.53 -12.72 -9.86
N VAL A 310 -12.42 -13.70 -10.03
CA VAL A 310 -13.79 -13.66 -9.49
C VAL A 310 -13.77 -13.73 -7.96
N PHE A 311 -12.86 -14.52 -7.38
CA PHE A 311 -12.69 -14.54 -5.92
C PHE A 311 -12.22 -13.18 -5.40
N GLU A 312 -11.32 -12.50 -6.12
CA GLU A 312 -10.86 -11.16 -5.75
C GLU A 312 -11.98 -10.10 -5.89
N GLU A 313 -12.79 -10.18 -6.95
CA GLU A 313 -13.98 -9.33 -7.10
C GLU A 313 -14.97 -9.51 -5.95
N LEU A 314 -15.25 -10.75 -5.57
CA LEU A 314 -16.15 -11.06 -4.46
C LEU A 314 -15.57 -10.65 -3.10
N LYS A 315 -14.24 -10.75 -2.93
CA LYS A 315 -13.56 -10.23 -1.74
C LYS A 315 -13.79 -8.72 -1.59
N ASN A 316 -13.46 -7.98 -2.64
CA ASN A 316 -13.63 -6.52 -2.67
C ASN A 316 -15.09 -6.13 -2.44
N TYR A 317 -16.04 -6.86 -3.05
CA TYR A 317 -17.46 -6.64 -2.80
C TYR A 317 -17.85 -6.89 -1.33
N GLY A 318 -17.41 -8.00 -0.74
CA GLY A 318 -17.70 -8.32 0.65
C GLY A 318 -17.13 -7.29 1.64
N GLU A 319 -15.90 -6.85 1.41
CA GLU A 319 -15.29 -5.77 2.21
C GLU A 319 -16.05 -4.44 2.03
N SER A 320 -16.50 -4.14 0.80
CA SER A 320 -17.27 -2.90 0.52
C SER A 320 -18.64 -2.85 1.21
N ILE A 321 -19.29 -3.99 1.45
CA ILE A 321 -20.58 -4.05 2.17
C ILE A 321 -20.42 -4.19 3.68
N GLY A 322 -19.18 -4.17 4.19
CA GLY A 322 -18.87 -3.99 5.60
C GLY A 322 -18.60 -5.27 6.40
N PHE A 323 -18.25 -6.39 5.76
CA PHE A 323 -17.61 -7.49 6.50
C PHE A 323 -16.27 -6.99 7.08
N LEU A 324 -15.94 -7.34 8.32
CA LEU A 324 -14.66 -6.99 8.94
C LEU A 324 -13.48 -7.62 8.19
N TYR A 325 -13.70 -8.82 7.64
CA TYR A 325 -12.69 -9.55 6.89
C TYR A 325 -13.33 -10.57 5.93
N VAL A 326 -12.80 -10.66 4.71
CA VAL A 326 -13.23 -11.66 3.71
C VAL A 326 -12.03 -12.47 3.24
N ALA A 327 -11.96 -13.75 3.64
CA ALA A 327 -11.02 -14.71 3.05
C ALA A 327 -11.62 -15.23 1.75
N SER A 328 -11.07 -14.87 0.60
CA SER A 328 -11.60 -15.30 -0.70
C SER A 328 -10.49 -15.84 -1.59
N GLY A 329 -10.67 -17.03 -2.14
CA GLY A 329 -9.71 -17.59 -3.08
C GLY A 329 -9.97 -19.06 -3.43
N PRO A 330 -9.37 -19.57 -4.52
CA PRO A 330 -9.63 -20.94 -5.00
C PRO A 330 -9.26 -22.03 -3.97
N LEU A 331 -8.16 -21.84 -3.24
CA LEU A 331 -7.72 -22.77 -2.21
C LEU A 331 -8.25 -22.43 -0.82
N VAL A 332 -9.01 -21.34 -0.66
CA VAL A 332 -9.62 -21.01 0.63
C VAL A 332 -10.68 -22.05 1.01
N ARG A 333 -10.75 -22.39 2.29
CA ARG A 333 -11.67 -23.37 2.90
C ARG A 333 -12.31 -22.76 4.14
N SER A 334 -13.42 -23.32 4.61
CA SER A 334 -14.12 -22.87 5.82
C SER A 334 -13.20 -22.73 7.04
N SER A 335 -12.23 -23.63 7.18
CA SER A 335 -11.20 -23.63 8.23
C SER A 335 -9.83 -23.07 7.80
N TYR A 336 -9.76 -22.27 6.72
CA TYR A 336 -8.49 -21.83 6.11
C TYR A 336 -7.83 -20.63 6.82
N ARG A 337 -6.49 -20.66 6.80
CA ARG A 337 -5.52 -19.82 7.55
C ARG A 337 -5.64 -18.31 7.36
N ALA A 338 -6.25 -17.85 6.27
CA ALA A 338 -6.07 -16.47 5.78
C ALA A 338 -6.54 -15.36 6.76
N GLY A 339 -7.44 -15.67 7.71
CA GLY A 339 -7.98 -14.68 8.66
C GLY A 339 -7.36 -14.69 10.06
N GLU A 340 -6.44 -15.59 10.38
CA GLU A 340 -6.05 -15.85 11.78
C GLU A 340 -5.21 -14.73 12.38
N TYR A 341 -4.31 -14.11 11.61
CA TYR A 341 -3.54 -12.93 12.06
C TYR A 341 -4.47 -11.74 12.34
N PHE A 342 -5.44 -11.52 11.45
CA PHE A 342 -6.38 -10.40 11.55
C PHE A 342 -7.38 -10.59 12.70
N ILE A 343 -7.97 -11.78 12.82
CA ILE A 343 -8.87 -12.14 13.93
C ILE A 343 -8.11 -12.13 15.26
N LYS A 344 -6.87 -12.64 15.31
CA LYS A 344 -6.00 -12.58 16.50
C LYS A 344 -5.72 -11.14 16.91
N ASN A 345 -5.42 -10.26 15.96
CA ASN A 345 -5.20 -8.85 16.25
C ASN A 345 -6.48 -8.16 16.75
N ILE A 346 -7.64 -8.37 16.10
CA ILE A 346 -8.93 -7.85 16.57
C ILE A 346 -9.23 -8.32 18.00
N LEU A 347 -9.06 -9.61 18.28
CA LEU A 347 -9.34 -10.19 19.60
C LEU A 347 -8.35 -9.71 20.65
N LYS A 348 -7.05 -9.56 20.32
CA LYS A 348 -6.05 -8.96 21.20
C LYS A 348 -6.38 -7.51 21.53
N THR A 349 -6.73 -6.69 20.53
CA THR A 349 -7.16 -5.30 20.72
C THR A 349 -8.42 -5.21 21.59
N LYS A 350 -9.41 -6.10 21.39
CA LYS A 350 -10.61 -6.16 22.26
C LYS A 350 -10.29 -6.58 23.69
N ARG A 351 -9.41 -7.57 23.91
CA ARG A 351 -8.98 -8.01 25.25
C ARG A 351 -8.22 -6.91 25.98
N GLN A 352 -7.31 -6.20 25.30
CA GLN A 352 -6.58 -5.06 25.83
C GLN A 352 -7.52 -3.90 26.23
N LYS A 353 -8.54 -3.59 25.41
CA LYS A 353 -9.59 -2.63 25.79
C LYS A 353 -10.39 -3.07 27.03
N LYS A 354 -10.69 -4.38 27.17
CA LYS A 354 -11.45 -4.92 28.31
C LYS A 354 -10.62 -4.95 29.62
N GLU A 355 -9.33 -5.24 29.52
CA GLU A 355 -8.38 -5.17 30.65
C GLU A 355 -8.10 -3.73 31.08
N ALA A 356 -8.03 -2.78 30.15
CA ALA A 356 -7.93 -1.35 30.45
C ALA A 356 -9.15 -0.82 31.22
N VAL A 357 -10.36 -1.26 30.86
CA VAL A 357 -11.62 -0.89 31.54
C VAL A 357 -11.74 -1.53 32.93
N ASN A 358 -11.26 -2.76 33.12
CA ASN A 358 -11.24 -3.43 34.42
C ASN A 358 -10.17 -2.84 35.37
N ASN A 359 -9.02 -2.38 34.84
CA ASN A 359 -7.99 -1.72 35.65
C ASN A 359 -8.37 -0.28 36.06
N SER A 360 -9.23 0.40 35.30
CA SER A 360 -9.85 1.66 35.72
C SER A 360 -10.97 1.51 36.76
N SER A 361 -11.32 0.27 37.14
CA SER A 361 -12.43 -0.02 38.08
C SER A 361 -11.98 -0.19 39.53
N ILE A 362 -10.70 0.04 39.86
CA ILE A 362 -10.18 0.04 41.23
C ILE A 362 -9.61 1.42 41.54
N THR A 363 -10.47 2.42 41.58
CA THR A 363 -10.34 3.60 42.44
C THR A 363 -11.64 4.38 42.37
N SER A 364 -12.13 4.80 43.54
CA SER A 364 -13.29 5.68 43.75
C SER A 364 -14.68 5.02 43.75
N THR A 365 -15.02 4.51 44.93
CA THR A 365 -16.39 4.34 45.41
C THR A 365 -17.12 5.67 45.47
N THR A 366 -18.45 5.62 45.27
CA THR A 366 -19.51 6.56 45.67
C THR A 366 -20.01 7.57 44.62
N LEU A 367 -21.32 7.47 44.32
CA LEU A 367 -22.20 8.42 43.61
C LEU A 367 -21.99 8.60 42.09
N VAL A 368 -22.47 7.66 41.27
CA VAL A 368 -23.45 7.88 40.15
C VAL A 368 -23.87 6.48 39.65
N LYS A 369 -24.86 5.86 40.30
CA LYS A 369 -25.58 4.69 39.76
C LYS A 369 -27.07 4.96 39.78
N ARG A 370 -27.51 5.96 39.02
CA ARG A 370 -28.95 6.16 38.76
C ARG A 370 -29.27 7.11 37.60
N GLN A 371 -28.66 6.96 36.41
CA GLN A 371 -29.18 7.60 35.18
C GLN A 371 -28.51 7.14 33.87
N VAL A 372 -28.30 5.84 33.67
CA VAL A 372 -27.92 5.31 32.33
C VAL A 372 -28.88 4.18 31.94
N ARG A 373 -30.16 4.53 31.88
CA ARG A 373 -31.20 3.92 31.04
C ARG A 373 -31.99 5.12 30.51
N ASN A 374 -32.05 5.28 29.20
CA ASN A 374 -32.69 6.37 28.43
C ASN A 374 -31.84 7.63 28.13
N ILE A 375 -30.73 7.50 27.41
CA ILE A 375 -30.33 8.49 26.38
C ILE A 375 -29.60 7.72 25.26
N ASN A 376 -30.30 7.41 24.17
CA ASN A 376 -29.73 7.31 22.81
C ASN A 376 -30.82 7.09 21.74
N GLU A 377 -31.99 7.69 21.94
CA GLU A 377 -32.80 8.17 20.83
C GLU A 377 -32.53 9.67 20.77
N ASN A 378 -32.04 10.16 19.63
CA ASN A 378 -31.66 11.56 19.32
C ASN A 378 -30.19 12.00 19.50
N LYS A 379 -29.19 11.15 19.17
CA LYS A 379 -27.97 11.73 18.57
C LYS A 379 -28.31 12.10 17.12
N ILE A 380 -28.50 13.39 16.85
CA ILE A 380 -28.56 13.91 15.47
C ILE A 380 -27.27 13.46 14.80
N ARG A 381 -27.35 12.52 13.84
CA ARG A 381 -26.16 12.12 13.08
C ARG A 381 -25.73 13.31 12.23
N ILE A 382 -24.61 13.93 12.61
CA ILE A 382 -23.95 14.96 11.82
C ILE A 382 -23.51 14.30 10.51
N ASN A 383 -24.03 14.81 9.41
CA ASN A 383 -23.77 14.32 8.06
C ASN A 383 -23.53 15.51 7.13
N ARG A 384 -23.30 15.23 5.85
CA ARG A 384 -23.05 16.24 4.80
C ARG A 384 -24.08 17.38 4.79
N GLU A 385 -25.34 17.08 5.06
CA GLU A 385 -26.44 18.05 5.00
C GLU A 385 -26.57 18.82 6.33
N THR A 386 -26.37 18.14 7.46
CA THR A 386 -26.59 18.69 8.81
C THR A 386 -25.34 19.33 9.43
N TYR A 387 -24.14 19.13 8.88
CA TYR A 387 -22.91 19.77 9.36
C TYR A 387 -22.97 21.30 9.21
N THR A 388 -22.72 22.02 10.30
CA THR A 388 -22.62 23.48 10.33
C THR A 388 -21.17 23.92 10.35
N ILE A 389 -20.83 24.88 9.49
CA ILE A 389 -19.50 25.49 9.44
C ILE A 389 -19.39 26.47 10.61
N PRO A 390 -18.41 26.31 11.53
CA PRO A 390 -18.18 27.29 12.58
C PRO A 390 -17.83 28.66 12.00
N GLU A 391 -18.35 29.74 12.60
CA GLU A 391 -17.94 31.09 12.21
C GLU A 391 -16.47 31.33 12.57
N PRO A 392 -15.70 32.04 11.70
CA PRO A 392 -14.35 32.46 12.02
C PRO A 392 -14.33 33.27 13.31
N CYS A 393 -13.32 33.06 14.14
CA CYS A 393 -13.20 33.83 15.37
C CYS A 393 -12.56 35.20 15.09
N HIS A 394 -13.26 36.27 15.48
CA HIS A 394 -12.85 37.65 15.24
C HIS A 394 -11.87 38.17 16.30
N GLY A 395 -10.79 38.81 15.86
CA GLY A 395 -9.72 39.34 16.71
C GLY A 395 -8.79 38.28 17.31
N CYS A 396 -8.88 37.03 16.86
CA CYS A 396 -8.06 35.94 17.36
C CYS A 396 -6.61 35.96 16.82
N PRO A 397 -5.66 35.36 17.54
CA PRO A 397 -4.32 35.10 17.00
C PRO A 397 -4.37 34.36 15.66
N GLY A 398 -3.69 34.93 14.65
CA GLY A 398 -3.54 34.33 13.34
C GLY A 398 -4.77 34.37 12.42
N GLU A 399 -5.83 35.12 12.80
CA GLU A 399 -6.94 35.43 11.91
C GLU A 399 -6.45 36.14 10.64
N ASN A 400 -7.14 35.90 9.51
CA ASN A 400 -6.76 36.40 8.20
C ASN A 400 -5.31 36.04 7.82
N GLY A 401 -4.80 34.91 8.32
CA GLY A 401 -3.44 34.43 8.06
C GLY A 401 -2.33 35.31 8.66
N ALA A 402 -2.63 36.18 9.63
CA ALA A 402 -1.63 37.03 10.28
C ALA A 402 -0.56 36.22 11.06
N SER A 403 0.62 36.81 11.23
CA SER A 403 1.68 36.25 12.08
C SER A 403 1.26 36.24 13.56
N VAL A 404 1.62 35.18 14.27
CA VAL A 404 1.35 35.02 15.70
C VAL A 404 2.61 35.30 16.52
N SER A 405 2.51 36.27 17.44
CA SER A 405 3.56 36.54 18.42
C SER A 405 3.29 35.82 19.73
N LEU A 406 4.35 35.28 20.33
CA LEU A 406 4.32 34.64 21.65
C LEU A 406 4.87 35.61 22.71
N SER A 407 4.29 35.60 23.91
CA SER A 407 4.86 36.28 25.06
C SER A 407 6.15 35.58 25.54
N ALA A 408 6.91 36.24 26.43
CA ALA A 408 8.12 35.66 27.00
C ALA A 408 7.85 34.35 27.76
N GLU A 409 6.70 34.24 28.43
CA GLU A 409 6.31 33.02 29.15
C GLU A 409 5.97 31.88 28.19
N GLU A 410 5.21 32.17 27.12
CA GLU A 410 4.80 31.17 26.12
C GLU A 410 5.96 30.72 25.23
N SER A 411 7.02 31.52 25.15
CA SER A 411 8.24 31.17 24.42
C SER A 411 9.14 30.18 25.19
N LYS A 412 8.83 29.89 26.47
CA LYS A 412 9.58 28.90 27.24
C LYS A 412 9.51 27.53 26.59
N GLY A 413 10.68 26.91 26.39
CA GLY A 413 10.79 25.58 25.78
C GLY A 413 10.61 25.53 24.26
N LEU A 414 10.37 26.67 23.59
CA LEU A 414 10.17 26.73 22.15
C LEU A 414 11.33 26.12 21.36
N ASP A 415 12.57 26.31 21.80
CA ASP A 415 13.75 25.72 21.13
C ASP A 415 13.70 24.19 21.08
N ALA A 416 13.20 23.54 22.14
CA ALA A 416 13.08 22.09 22.17
C ALA A 416 11.96 21.60 21.23
N ILE A 417 10.87 22.36 21.14
CA ILE A 417 9.75 22.09 20.22
C ILE A 417 10.20 22.27 18.77
N MET A 418 10.85 23.40 18.45
CA MET A 418 11.36 23.67 17.11
C MET A 418 12.36 22.59 16.65
N LYS A 419 13.20 22.08 17.55
CA LYS A 419 14.13 20.97 17.25
C LYS A 419 13.44 19.63 17.01
N LYS A 420 12.30 19.38 17.67
CA LYS A 420 11.58 18.10 17.61
C LYS A 420 10.56 18.08 16.47
N GLU A 421 9.71 19.10 16.42
CA GLU A 421 8.56 19.18 15.51
C GLU A 421 8.91 19.86 14.19
N PHE A 422 10.00 20.64 14.16
CA PHE A 422 10.43 21.47 13.03
C PHE A 422 9.43 22.59 12.67
N PHE A 423 8.52 22.96 13.58
CA PHE A 423 7.67 24.15 13.50
C PHE A 423 7.22 24.60 14.90
N ASN A 424 6.69 25.81 14.99
CA ASN A 424 6.25 26.44 16.23
C ASN A 424 4.85 25.92 16.63
N LEU A 425 4.83 24.81 17.36
CA LEU A 425 3.59 24.21 17.87
C LEU A 425 2.82 25.16 18.79
N HIS A 426 3.50 25.95 19.63
CA HIS A 426 2.83 26.92 20.52
C HIS A 426 2.06 27.99 19.74
N ALA A 427 2.66 28.52 18.67
CA ALA A 427 1.96 29.45 17.78
C ALA A 427 0.78 28.74 17.10
N SER A 428 0.97 27.50 16.62
CA SER A 428 -0.13 26.72 16.04
C SER A 428 -1.28 26.51 17.03
N ASP A 429 -1.02 26.12 18.27
CA ASP A 429 -2.08 25.83 19.25
C ASP A 429 -2.90 27.08 19.65
N LYS A 430 -2.33 28.28 19.49
CA LYS A 430 -3.04 29.55 19.67
C LYS A 430 -3.96 29.91 18.50
N VAL A 431 -3.66 29.43 17.31
CA VAL A 431 -4.45 29.72 16.11
C VAL A 431 -5.69 28.86 16.09
N SER A 432 -6.85 29.49 15.89
CA SER A 432 -8.12 28.77 15.74
C SER A 432 -8.04 27.65 14.68
N LEU A 433 -8.70 26.52 14.95
CA LEU A 433 -8.79 25.40 14.01
C LEU A 433 -9.58 25.77 12.75
N TRP A 434 -10.42 26.81 12.80
CA TRP A 434 -11.21 27.30 11.67
C TRP A 434 -10.93 28.79 11.39
N ARG A 435 -9.69 29.24 11.62
CA ARG A 435 -9.27 30.62 11.31
C ARG A 435 -9.59 31.00 9.85
N SER A 436 -9.85 32.28 9.60
CA SER A 436 -9.86 32.83 8.24
C SER A 436 -8.42 32.97 7.70
N ILE A 437 -8.26 32.92 6.39
CA ILE A 437 -6.99 33.12 5.66
C ILE A 437 -7.25 34.04 4.46
N PRO A 438 -6.24 34.76 3.95
CA PRO A 438 -6.43 35.65 2.81
C PRO A 438 -6.68 34.85 1.53
N ASP A 439 -7.55 35.37 0.66
CA ASP A 439 -7.73 34.83 -0.69
C ASP A 439 -6.54 35.24 -1.58
N THR A 440 -5.55 34.34 -1.65
CA THR A 440 -4.30 34.52 -2.41
C THR A 440 -4.45 34.18 -3.90
N ARG A 441 -5.66 33.86 -4.36
CA ARG A 441 -5.91 33.59 -5.79
C ARG A 441 -5.84 34.87 -6.61
N ASP A 442 -5.47 34.69 -7.87
CA ASP A 442 -5.52 35.76 -8.86
C ASP A 442 -6.95 36.30 -9.01
N GLN A 443 -7.10 37.60 -9.29
CA GLN A 443 -8.40 38.22 -9.45
C GLN A 443 -9.24 37.55 -10.55
N LEU A 444 -8.60 37.02 -11.61
CA LEU A 444 -9.29 36.28 -12.67
C LEU A 444 -9.89 34.96 -12.17
N CYS A 445 -9.27 34.30 -11.19
CA CYS A 445 -9.80 33.08 -10.60
C CYS A 445 -11.11 33.32 -9.85
N LYS A 446 -11.26 34.52 -9.26
CA LYS A 446 -12.45 34.90 -8.49
C LYS A 446 -13.67 35.13 -9.38
N SER A 447 -13.45 35.42 -10.66
CA SER A 447 -14.50 35.60 -11.67
C SER A 447 -14.87 34.31 -12.42
N VAL A 448 -14.22 33.17 -12.13
CA VAL A 448 -14.56 31.90 -12.78
C VAL A 448 -15.82 31.33 -12.12
N ASP A 449 -16.84 31.09 -12.94
CA ASP A 449 -18.01 30.34 -12.54
C ASP A 449 -17.80 28.84 -12.85
N TYR A 450 -18.14 27.98 -11.90
CA TYR A 450 -17.92 26.54 -12.02
C TYR A 450 -19.27 25.83 -12.18
N PRO A 451 -19.37 24.85 -13.10
CA PRO A 451 -20.58 24.03 -13.22
C PRO A 451 -20.94 23.36 -11.90
N HIS A 452 -22.24 23.17 -11.64
CA HIS A 452 -22.70 22.49 -10.42
C HIS A 452 -22.47 20.97 -10.48
N ASP A 453 -22.42 20.39 -11.68
CA ASP A 453 -22.35 18.96 -11.96
C ASP A 453 -20.88 18.44 -12.02
N LEU A 454 -20.06 18.80 -11.03
CA LEU A 454 -18.68 18.32 -10.93
C LEU A 454 -18.61 16.94 -10.23
N PRO A 455 -17.55 16.14 -10.50
CA PRO A 455 -17.35 14.85 -9.84
C PRO A 455 -17.16 15.02 -8.33
N SER A 456 -17.55 14.01 -7.54
CA SER A 456 -17.41 14.05 -6.08
C SER A 456 -15.96 13.76 -5.64
N ALA A 457 -15.53 14.34 -4.52
CA ALA A 457 -14.16 14.23 -4.02
C ALA A 457 -14.06 13.55 -2.65
N SER A 458 -13.17 12.58 -2.52
CA SER A 458 -12.68 12.07 -1.23
C SER A 458 -11.33 12.71 -0.93
N VAL A 459 -11.23 13.48 0.16
CA VAL A 459 -9.98 14.10 0.59
C VAL A 459 -9.29 13.19 1.60
N ILE A 460 -8.06 12.77 1.30
CA ILE A 460 -7.27 11.82 2.09
C ILE A 460 -6.13 12.59 2.76
N ILE A 461 -6.09 12.56 4.08
CA ILE A 461 -5.07 13.22 4.90
C ILE A 461 -4.32 12.16 5.67
N ILE A 462 -3.02 12.01 5.41
CA ILE A 462 -2.17 10.99 6.05
C ILE A 462 -1.35 11.65 7.14
N PHE A 463 -1.27 11.01 8.31
CA PHE A 463 -0.45 11.50 9.42
C PHE A 463 0.24 10.36 10.16
N LYS A 464 1.45 10.65 10.65
CA LYS A 464 2.20 9.86 11.63
C LYS A 464 2.75 10.85 12.64
N ASN A 465 2.31 10.73 13.89
CA ASN A 465 2.77 11.58 14.99
C ASN A 465 2.63 13.09 14.70
N GLU A 466 1.65 13.47 13.87
CA GLU A 466 1.32 14.88 13.68
C GLU A 466 0.58 15.41 14.90
N ARG A 467 0.69 16.72 15.16
CA ARG A 467 0.09 17.35 16.35
C ARG A 467 -1.38 17.70 16.17
N TRP A 468 -2.08 17.82 17.29
CA TRP A 468 -3.54 18.06 17.33
C TRP A 468 -3.99 19.25 16.47
N SER A 469 -3.39 20.42 16.67
CA SER A 469 -3.82 21.64 16.00
C SER A 469 -3.65 21.63 14.47
N PRO A 470 -2.51 21.22 13.86
CA PRO A 470 -2.41 21.16 12.40
C PRO A 470 -3.34 20.12 11.75
N VAL A 471 -3.50 18.93 12.34
CA VAL A 471 -4.39 17.88 11.78
C VAL A 471 -5.81 18.40 11.68
N LEU A 472 -6.37 18.90 12.79
CA LEU A 472 -7.74 19.37 12.81
C LEU A 472 -7.92 20.66 12.00
N ARG A 473 -6.94 21.58 12.00
CA ARG A 473 -7.01 22.77 11.14
C ARG A 473 -7.06 22.41 9.67
N THR A 474 -6.33 21.37 9.26
CA THR A 474 -6.42 20.83 7.90
C THR A 474 -7.83 20.33 7.61
N VAL A 475 -8.39 19.50 8.48
CA VAL A 475 -9.78 18.98 8.35
C VAL A 475 -10.80 20.11 8.26
N TYR A 476 -10.79 21.05 9.20
CA TYR A 476 -11.70 22.19 9.19
C TYR A 476 -11.52 23.06 7.94
N SER A 477 -10.29 23.29 7.48
CA SER A 477 -10.06 24.06 6.24
C SER A 477 -10.72 23.42 5.02
N VAL A 478 -10.67 22.08 4.92
CA VAL A 478 -11.31 21.31 3.86
C VAL A 478 -12.83 21.39 3.99
N LEU A 479 -13.38 21.14 5.17
CA LEU A 479 -14.82 21.16 5.42
C LEU A 479 -15.43 22.55 5.17
N ASN A 480 -14.75 23.61 5.63
CA ASN A 480 -15.28 24.97 5.58
C ASN A 480 -15.19 25.62 4.19
N ARG A 481 -14.28 25.16 3.33
CA ARG A 481 -13.97 25.79 2.04
C ARG A 481 -14.19 24.88 0.84
N SER A 482 -14.86 23.74 1.04
CA SER A 482 -15.29 22.85 -0.04
C SER A 482 -16.81 22.90 -0.15
N PRO A 483 -17.38 23.03 -1.36
CA PRO A 483 -18.82 22.97 -1.53
C PRO A 483 -19.37 21.63 -1.02
N LYS A 484 -20.39 21.69 -0.16
CA LYS A 484 -20.99 20.50 0.48
C LYS A 484 -21.31 19.42 -0.54
N HIS A 485 -21.94 19.78 -1.66
CA HIS A 485 -22.37 18.86 -2.73
C HIS A 485 -21.22 18.24 -3.56
N LEU A 486 -19.97 18.71 -3.41
CA LEU A 486 -18.79 18.13 -4.07
C LEU A 486 -17.92 17.31 -3.12
N LEU A 487 -17.82 17.69 -1.84
CA LEU A 487 -17.06 16.92 -0.86
C LEU A 487 -17.85 15.68 -0.42
N LYS A 488 -17.32 14.49 -0.71
CA LYS A 488 -17.95 13.21 -0.39
C LYS A 488 -17.63 12.77 1.03
N GLU A 489 -16.35 12.79 1.38
CA GLU A 489 -15.82 12.39 2.68
C GLU A 489 -14.39 12.96 2.86
N VAL A 490 -13.97 13.09 4.12
CA VAL A 490 -12.57 13.29 4.49
C VAL A 490 -12.09 12.03 5.20
N ILE A 491 -10.98 11.46 4.72
CA ILE A 491 -10.38 10.24 5.24
C ILE A 491 -9.06 10.59 5.91
N LEU A 492 -9.01 10.46 7.23
CA LEU A 492 -7.80 10.58 8.02
C LEU A 492 -7.12 9.22 8.10
N VAL A 493 -5.93 9.07 7.52
CA VAL A 493 -5.16 7.83 7.57
C VAL A 493 -4.07 7.98 8.63
N ASP A 494 -4.26 7.32 9.76
CA ASP A 494 -3.25 7.22 10.80
C ASP A 494 -2.25 6.12 10.45
N ASP A 495 -1.04 6.52 10.07
CA ASP A 495 0.08 5.63 9.76
C ASP A 495 0.81 5.18 11.04
N GLN A 496 0.04 4.60 11.97
CA GLN A 496 0.51 4.03 13.23
C GLN A 496 1.10 5.06 14.21
N SER A 497 0.42 6.18 14.48
CA SER A 497 0.86 7.18 15.46
C SER A 497 0.98 6.61 16.89
N ASP A 498 1.96 7.08 17.64
CA ASP A 498 2.24 6.67 19.04
C ASP A 498 1.98 7.79 20.05
N ILE A 499 1.52 8.95 19.59
CA ILE A 499 1.10 10.07 20.45
C ILE A 499 -0.34 9.81 20.93
N GLU A 500 -0.55 9.82 22.25
CA GLU A 500 -1.83 9.49 22.89
C GLU A 500 -3.01 10.33 22.36
N GLU A 501 -2.81 11.64 22.16
CA GLU A 501 -3.86 12.54 21.65
C GLU A 501 -4.35 12.20 20.25
N MET A 502 -3.55 11.48 19.47
CA MET A 502 -3.90 11.00 18.14
C MET A 502 -4.69 9.69 18.18
N GLY A 503 -4.79 9.02 19.33
CA GLY A 503 -5.55 7.78 19.50
C GLY A 503 -7.05 8.02 19.72
N GLN A 504 -7.60 7.48 20.81
CA GLN A 504 -9.04 7.51 21.11
C GLN A 504 -9.59 8.94 21.21
N ARG A 505 -8.81 9.90 21.71
CA ARG A 505 -9.23 11.31 21.80
C ARG A 505 -9.60 11.90 20.42
N LEU A 506 -8.85 11.56 19.38
CA LEU A 506 -9.16 12.00 18.02
C LEU A 506 -10.39 11.26 17.46
N ASP A 507 -10.53 9.96 17.75
CA ASP A 507 -11.70 9.17 17.36
C ASP A 507 -12.99 9.79 17.92
N ASP A 508 -13.00 10.06 19.23
CA ASP A 508 -14.15 10.64 19.93
C ASP A 508 -14.47 12.04 19.41
N TYR A 509 -13.44 12.88 19.20
CA TYR A 509 -13.61 14.22 18.65
C TYR A 509 -14.19 14.19 17.23
N CYS A 510 -13.69 13.32 16.35
CA CYS A 510 -14.21 13.24 15.00
C CYS A 510 -15.65 12.70 14.96
N GLU A 511 -15.98 11.70 15.78
CA GLU A 511 -17.35 11.19 15.89
C GLU A 511 -18.31 12.26 16.42
N GLU A 512 -17.91 13.01 17.45
CA GLU A 512 -18.73 14.05 18.08
C GLU A 512 -18.95 15.26 17.16
N HIS A 513 -17.92 15.72 16.45
CA HIS A 513 -17.97 16.97 15.70
C HIS A 513 -18.27 16.82 14.20
N PHE A 514 -17.94 15.67 13.60
CA PHE A 514 -18.04 15.49 12.14
C PHE A 514 -18.94 14.32 11.72
N GLY A 515 -19.24 13.39 12.64
CA GLY A 515 -20.06 12.22 12.36
C GLY A 515 -19.49 11.39 11.19
N GLU A 516 -20.32 11.09 10.20
CA GLU A 516 -19.92 10.24 9.06
C GLU A 516 -19.09 10.97 7.99
N LEU A 517 -18.95 12.30 8.09
CA LEU A 517 -18.25 13.11 7.06
C LEU A 517 -16.73 12.99 7.15
N VAL A 518 -16.19 12.72 8.34
CA VAL A 518 -14.76 12.51 8.59
C VAL A 518 -14.57 11.12 9.17
N ARG A 519 -13.84 10.26 8.45
CA ARG A 519 -13.55 8.89 8.90
C ARG A 519 -12.06 8.71 9.14
N ILE A 520 -11.72 8.06 10.25
CA ILE A 520 -10.34 7.71 10.57
C ILE A 520 -10.09 6.24 10.19
N LEU A 521 -9.03 6.01 9.42
CA LEU A 521 -8.50 4.70 9.10
C LEU A 521 -7.21 4.49 9.89
N ARG A 522 -7.25 3.57 10.86
CA ARG A 522 -6.08 3.16 11.65
C ARG A 522 -5.32 2.09 10.89
N ALA A 523 -4.09 2.39 10.46
CA ALA A 523 -3.25 1.37 9.83
C ALA A 523 -2.83 0.31 10.86
N PRO A 524 -2.91 -0.99 10.54
CA PRO A 524 -2.59 -2.06 11.49
C PRO A 524 -1.08 -2.14 11.80
N THR A 525 -0.25 -1.63 10.89
CA THR A 525 1.20 -1.51 11.01
C THR A 525 1.63 -0.18 10.40
N ARG A 526 2.86 0.26 10.66
CA ARG A 526 3.43 1.41 9.95
C ARG A 526 3.63 1.03 8.48
N LEU A 527 2.86 1.68 7.61
CA LEU A 527 2.88 1.53 6.17
C LEU A 527 3.92 2.45 5.54
N GLY A 528 4.10 3.65 6.08
CA GLY A 528 4.79 4.75 5.40
C GLY A 528 3.87 5.54 4.47
N LEU A 529 4.26 6.77 4.14
CA LEU A 529 3.44 7.72 3.37
C LEU A 529 2.91 7.12 2.08
N ILE A 530 3.77 6.41 1.34
CA ILE A 530 3.49 5.91 -0.01
C ILE A 530 2.36 4.85 0.03
N LYS A 531 2.52 3.81 0.85
CA LYS A 531 1.51 2.78 1.07
C LYS A 531 0.25 3.34 1.73
N ALA A 532 0.39 4.33 2.62
CA ALA A 532 -0.75 5.00 3.25
C ALA A 532 -1.60 5.77 2.22
N LYS A 533 -0.99 6.37 1.18
CA LYS A 533 -1.74 6.96 0.04
C LYS A 533 -2.56 5.91 -0.69
N ASN A 534 -1.96 4.77 -1.05
CA ASN A 534 -2.69 3.68 -1.68
C ASN A 534 -3.80 3.13 -0.77
N TYR A 535 -3.54 2.98 0.54
CA TYR A 535 -4.51 2.51 1.52
C TYR A 535 -5.71 3.46 1.65
N GLY A 536 -5.47 4.77 1.75
CA GLY A 536 -6.52 5.78 1.75
C GLY A 536 -7.34 5.77 0.46
N ALA A 537 -6.68 5.71 -0.70
CA ALA A 537 -7.35 5.71 -2.01
C ALA A 537 -8.20 4.46 -2.26
N ARG A 538 -7.78 3.29 -1.76
CA ARG A 538 -8.56 2.05 -1.84
C ARG A 538 -9.84 2.12 -1.01
N ASN A 539 -9.82 2.86 0.10
CA ASN A 539 -10.96 3.05 0.99
C ASN A 539 -11.85 4.25 0.63
N ALA A 540 -11.45 5.05 -0.35
CA ALA A 540 -12.19 6.22 -0.81
C ALA A 540 -13.35 5.87 -1.76
N THR A 541 -14.48 6.55 -1.57
CA THR A 541 -15.70 6.32 -2.36
C THR A 541 -16.03 7.42 -3.37
N GLY A 542 -15.35 8.57 -3.31
CA GLY A 542 -15.48 9.66 -4.26
C GLY A 542 -14.98 9.28 -5.67
N ASP A 543 -15.43 10.05 -6.65
CA ASP A 543 -14.98 9.93 -8.04
C ASP A 543 -13.52 10.38 -8.21
N VAL A 544 -13.13 11.39 -7.42
CA VAL A 544 -11.78 11.96 -7.35
C VAL A 544 -11.18 11.70 -5.98
N VAL A 545 -9.90 11.30 -5.96
CA VAL A 545 -9.09 11.27 -4.73
C VAL A 545 -8.19 12.50 -4.69
N ILE A 546 -8.17 13.17 -3.54
CA ILE A 546 -7.31 14.33 -3.29
C ILE A 546 -6.48 14.05 -2.06
N PHE A 547 -5.16 14.06 -2.19
CA PHE A 547 -4.24 13.90 -1.08
C PHE A 547 -3.82 15.26 -0.56
N LEU A 548 -3.87 15.45 0.75
CA LEU A 548 -3.30 16.60 1.45
C LEU A 548 -2.40 16.11 2.58
N ASP A 549 -1.33 16.86 2.84
CA ASP A 549 -0.54 16.65 4.07
C ASP A 549 -1.35 17.12 5.28
N ALA A 550 -1.09 16.54 6.45
CA ALA A 550 -1.83 16.81 7.69
C ALA A 550 -1.57 18.19 8.34
N HIS A 551 -0.81 19.05 7.67
CA HIS A 551 -0.47 20.42 8.09
C HIS A 551 -0.69 21.39 6.93
N CYS A 552 -1.89 21.34 6.34
CA CYS A 552 -2.31 22.18 5.24
C CYS A 552 -3.49 23.08 5.63
N GLU A 553 -3.70 24.17 4.88
CA GLU A 553 -4.93 24.97 4.94
C GLU A 553 -5.42 25.27 3.52
N ALA A 554 -6.55 24.65 3.14
CA ALA A 554 -7.17 24.89 1.84
C ALA A 554 -7.64 26.35 1.72
N ASN A 555 -7.45 26.99 0.56
CA ASN A 555 -7.96 28.33 0.30
C ASN A 555 -9.42 28.29 -0.20
N VAL A 556 -10.08 29.44 -0.28
CA VAL A 556 -11.43 29.56 -0.83
C VAL A 556 -11.45 29.13 -2.30
N GLY A 557 -12.45 28.34 -2.70
CA GLY A 557 -12.64 27.88 -4.08
C GLY A 557 -11.47 27.03 -4.61
N TRP A 558 -10.80 26.27 -3.74
CA TRP A 558 -9.68 25.41 -4.11
C TRP A 558 -10.11 24.13 -4.83
N LEU A 559 -11.32 23.63 -4.55
CA LEU A 559 -11.74 22.28 -4.96
C LEU A 559 -12.28 22.26 -6.40
N GLU A 560 -13.14 23.21 -6.73
CA GLU A 560 -13.85 23.33 -8.00
C GLU A 560 -12.91 23.37 -9.22
N PRO A 561 -11.79 24.13 -9.22
CA PRO A 561 -10.84 24.12 -10.33
C PRO A 561 -10.22 22.74 -10.60
N LEU A 562 -9.92 21.98 -9.54
CA LEU A 562 -9.35 20.63 -9.66
C LEU A 562 -10.38 19.68 -10.27
N LEU A 563 -11.61 19.71 -9.77
CA LEU A 563 -12.69 18.82 -10.23
C LEU A 563 -13.12 19.14 -11.66
N LEU A 564 -13.20 20.42 -12.03
CA LEU A 564 -13.46 20.85 -13.40
C LEU A 564 -12.39 20.31 -14.34
N ARG A 565 -11.12 20.43 -13.97
CA ARG A 565 -10.03 19.98 -14.82
C ARG A 565 -9.99 18.45 -14.97
N ILE A 566 -10.27 17.68 -13.91
CA ILE A 566 -10.40 16.22 -14.01
C ILE A 566 -11.59 15.83 -14.88
N LYS A 567 -12.73 16.53 -14.77
CA LYS A 567 -13.90 16.31 -15.63
C LYS A 567 -13.56 16.52 -17.11
N GLN A 568 -12.72 17.52 -17.43
CA GLN A 568 -12.26 17.79 -18.79
C GLN A 568 -11.18 16.80 -19.27
N LYS A 569 -10.31 16.37 -18.37
CA LYS A 569 -9.18 15.48 -18.67
C LYS A 569 -8.96 14.49 -17.53
N ARG A 570 -9.66 13.36 -17.63
CA ARG A 570 -9.62 12.28 -16.64
C ARG A 570 -8.20 11.75 -16.36
N SER A 571 -7.34 11.75 -17.37
CA SER A 571 -5.96 11.25 -17.29
C SER A 571 -4.95 12.27 -16.72
N ALA A 572 -5.40 13.41 -16.21
CA ALA A 572 -4.56 14.40 -15.56
C ALA A 572 -4.43 14.12 -14.06
N ILE A 573 -3.19 14.14 -13.56
CA ILE A 573 -2.91 14.32 -12.13
C ILE A 573 -2.63 15.80 -11.89
N LEU A 574 -3.35 16.39 -10.94
CA LEU A 574 -3.36 17.82 -10.72
C LEU A 574 -2.73 18.19 -9.39
N CYS A 575 -1.93 19.24 -9.40
CA CYS A 575 -1.37 19.85 -8.19
C CYS A 575 -2.01 21.23 -7.98
N PRO A 576 -2.44 21.56 -6.75
CA PRO A 576 -2.75 22.94 -6.41
C PRO A 576 -1.45 23.77 -6.40
N MET A 577 -1.59 25.09 -6.49
CA MET A 577 -0.52 25.98 -6.07
C MET A 577 -0.32 25.83 -4.56
N ILE A 578 0.92 25.59 -4.15
CA ILE A 578 1.25 25.41 -2.74
C ILE A 578 1.66 26.77 -2.18
N ASP A 579 0.85 27.30 -1.27
CA ASP A 579 1.12 28.51 -0.52
C ASP A 579 1.97 28.21 0.71
N MET A 580 2.66 29.23 1.23
CA MET A 580 3.53 29.07 2.38
C MET A 580 2.77 29.40 3.66
N ILE A 581 2.82 28.49 4.64
CA ILE A 581 2.51 28.78 6.03
C ILE A 581 3.84 28.76 6.78
N SER A 582 4.22 29.90 7.34
CA SER A 582 5.46 30.05 8.09
C SER A 582 5.52 29.06 9.26
N GLU A 583 6.58 28.28 9.33
CA GLU A 583 6.84 27.33 10.41
C GLU A 583 7.15 28.03 11.74
N ARG A 584 7.39 29.35 11.72
CA ARG A 584 7.81 30.13 12.89
C ARG A 584 6.66 30.83 13.59
N ASP A 585 5.75 31.41 12.83
CA ASP A 585 4.70 32.31 13.34
C ASP A 585 3.33 32.07 12.71
N MET A 586 3.16 30.99 11.93
CA MET A 586 1.90 30.59 11.32
C MET A 586 1.33 31.60 10.31
N GLN A 587 2.11 32.58 9.86
CA GLN A 587 1.70 33.53 8.83
C GLN A 587 1.43 32.80 7.51
N TYR A 588 0.31 33.12 6.86
CA TYR A 588 -0.07 32.57 5.55
C TYR A 588 0.37 33.54 4.44
N GLY A 589 1.15 33.06 3.48
CA GLY A 589 1.69 33.84 2.37
C GLY A 589 1.50 33.15 1.02
N GLY A 590 1.03 33.91 0.02
CA GLY A 590 0.90 33.42 -1.35
C GLY A 590 2.25 33.30 -2.07
N THR A 591 2.48 32.21 -2.80
CA THR A 591 3.75 31.94 -3.52
C THR A 591 3.89 32.63 -4.89
N GLY A 592 2.98 33.54 -5.26
CA GLY A 592 3.11 34.38 -6.46
C GLY A 592 2.92 33.63 -7.80
N THR A 593 3.73 33.96 -8.81
CA THR A 593 3.60 33.55 -10.23
C THR A 593 3.83 32.06 -10.51
N GLY A 594 4.19 31.28 -9.49
CA GLY A 594 4.33 29.83 -9.59
C GLY A 594 5.67 29.34 -10.15
N SER A 595 5.80 28.02 -10.17
CA SER A 595 6.97 27.26 -10.60
C SER A 595 6.49 25.89 -11.09
N VAL A 596 7.31 25.19 -11.88
CA VAL A 596 7.07 23.77 -12.19
C VAL A 596 8.05 22.91 -11.42
N GLY A 597 7.71 21.63 -11.27
CA GLY A 597 8.60 20.64 -10.69
C GLY A 597 9.64 20.15 -11.70
N GLY A 598 10.89 20.07 -11.27
CA GLY A 598 11.99 19.41 -11.96
C GLY A 598 12.58 18.26 -11.14
N PHE A 599 13.76 17.79 -11.54
CA PHE A 599 14.58 16.89 -10.75
C PHE A 599 16.05 17.05 -11.11
N TRP A 600 16.94 16.78 -10.14
CA TRP A 600 18.37 16.56 -10.40
C TRP A 600 18.64 15.13 -10.81
N TRP A 601 19.73 14.87 -11.53
CA TRP A 601 20.12 13.49 -11.91
C TRP A 601 20.42 12.59 -10.69
N SER A 602 20.60 13.16 -9.51
CA SER A 602 20.62 12.47 -8.22
C SER A 602 19.24 11.99 -7.73
N LEU A 603 18.19 12.16 -8.54
CA LEU A 603 16.78 11.83 -8.25
C LEU A 603 16.17 12.56 -7.05
N HIS A 604 16.64 13.79 -6.82
CA HIS A 604 16.03 14.71 -5.88
C HIS A 604 15.14 15.71 -6.63
N PHE A 605 13.98 16.02 -6.06
CA PHE A 605 13.07 17.03 -6.59
C PHE A 605 13.68 18.44 -6.44
N ASN A 606 13.45 19.30 -7.44
CA ASN A 606 13.72 20.73 -7.35
C ASN A 606 12.57 21.54 -7.97
N TRP A 607 12.47 22.81 -7.59
CA TRP A 607 11.60 23.78 -8.24
C TRP A 607 12.36 24.49 -9.33
N ILE A 608 11.77 24.59 -10.52
CA ILE A 608 12.36 25.35 -11.64
C ILE A 608 11.40 26.45 -12.08
N PRO A 609 11.92 27.55 -12.66
CA PRO A 609 11.08 28.57 -13.28
C PRO A 609 10.19 27.97 -14.36
N ILE A 610 8.99 28.53 -14.55
CA ILE A 610 8.09 28.07 -15.62
C ILE A 610 8.79 28.29 -16.98
N PRO A 611 9.01 27.23 -17.77
CA PRO A 611 9.64 27.36 -19.08
C PRO A 611 8.89 28.31 -20.00
N LYS A 612 9.64 29.09 -20.80
CA LYS A 612 9.06 30.08 -21.73
C LYS A 612 8.03 29.45 -22.67
N ARG A 613 8.26 28.23 -23.17
CA ARG A 613 7.31 27.51 -24.04
C ARG A 613 5.94 27.30 -23.39
N ILE A 614 5.88 27.16 -22.07
CA ILE A 614 4.63 26.98 -21.33
C ILE A 614 3.93 28.32 -21.19
N LEU A 615 4.68 29.36 -20.82
CA LEU A 615 4.15 30.73 -20.72
C LEU A 615 3.59 31.22 -22.07
N ASP A 616 4.32 31.00 -23.16
CA ASP A 616 3.92 31.40 -24.52
C ASP A 616 2.68 30.61 -25.02
N ALA A 617 2.46 29.40 -24.51
CA ALA A 617 1.32 28.54 -24.87
C ALA A 617 0.05 28.81 -24.04
N GLN A 618 0.17 29.48 -22.90
CA GLN A 618 -0.98 29.83 -22.06
C GLN A 618 -1.82 30.92 -22.73
N LYS A 619 -3.15 30.76 -22.69
CA LYS A 619 -4.07 31.82 -23.14
C LYS A 619 -4.36 32.80 -22.01
N SER A 620 -4.34 32.32 -20.78
CA SER A 620 -4.52 33.08 -19.56
C SER A 620 -3.56 32.60 -18.48
N LYS A 621 -3.11 33.53 -17.61
CA LYS A 621 -2.26 33.23 -16.45
C LYS A 621 -2.91 32.30 -15.41
N ILE A 622 -4.22 32.06 -15.53
CA ILE A 622 -4.96 31.15 -14.64
C ILE A 622 -5.23 29.78 -15.27
N ASP A 623 -4.80 29.55 -16.51
CA ASP A 623 -4.94 28.26 -17.18
C ASP A 623 -4.09 27.19 -16.46
N PRO A 624 -4.60 25.96 -16.29
CA PRO A 624 -3.77 24.85 -15.86
C PRO A 624 -2.57 24.66 -16.80
N TYR A 625 -1.39 24.43 -16.23
CA TYR A 625 -0.16 24.30 -17.00
C TYR A 625 0.61 23.03 -16.67
N PRO A 626 1.27 22.39 -17.67
CA PRO A 626 1.96 21.14 -17.46
C PRO A 626 3.23 21.32 -16.61
N SER A 627 3.58 20.28 -15.86
CA SER A 627 4.80 20.23 -15.06
C SER A 627 5.54 18.91 -15.32
N PRO A 628 6.87 18.91 -15.49
CA PRO A 628 7.63 17.67 -15.61
C PRO A 628 7.45 16.74 -14.41
N THR A 629 7.54 17.29 -13.20
CA THR A 629 7.40 16.55 -11.94
C THR A 629 6.53 17.31 -10.94
N MET A 630 6.24 16.70 -9.78
CA MET A 630 5.55 17.34 -8.66
C MET A 630 6.30 17.11 -7.35
N ALA A 631 6.05 17.98 -6.38
CA ALA A 631 6.54 17.81 -5.01
C ALA A 631 5.96 16.55 -4.34
N GLY A 632 4.74 16.14 -4.70
CA GLY A 632 4.15 14.84 -4.35
C GLY A 632 3.27 14.79 -3.11
N GLY A 633 3.31 15.80 -2.23
CA GLY A 633 2.43 15.89 -1.06
C GLY A 633 0.97 16.06 -1.43
N LEU A 634 0.67 17.14 -2.16
CA LEU A 634 -0.68 17.55 -2.54
C LEU A 634 -0.97 17.20 -4.01
N LEU A 635 -1.95 16.34 -4.25
CA LEU A 635 -2.37 15.98 -5.61
C LEU A 635 -3.84 15.54 -5.67
N ALA A 636 -4.48 15.77 -6.81
CA ALA A 636 -5.82 15.31 -7.14
C ALA A 636 -5.80 14.45 -8.41
N ALA A 637 -6.56 13.35 -8.42
CA ALA A 637 -6.68 12.48 -9.58
C ALA A 637 -8.06 11.80 -9.62
N ASP A 638 -8.56 11.50 -10.83
CA ASP A 638 -9.66 10.55 -10.97
C ASP A 638 -9.27 9.23 -10.31
N ARG A 639 -10.11 8.74 -9.39
CA ARG A 639 -9.77 7.60 -8.52
C ARG A 639 -9.52 6.34 -9.32
N LYS A 640 -10.33 6.10 -10.36
CA LYS A 640 -10.17 4.92 -11.22
C LYS A 640 -8.88 5.04 -12.03
N TYR A 641 -8.59 6.22 -12.58
CA TYR A 641 -7.39 6.46 -13.38
C TYR A 641 -6.14 6.28 -12.53
N PHE A 642 -6.13 6.78 -11.30
CA PHE A 642 -5.04 6.58 -10.35
C PHE A 642 -4.65 5.10 -10.21
N PHE A 643 -5.62 4.18 -10.16
CA PHE A 643 -5.35 2.74 -10.12
C PHE A 643 -5.09 2.11 -11.49
N GLU A 644 -5.70 2.62 -12.58
CA GLU A 644 -5.41 2.17 -13.96
C GLU A 644 -3.94 2.39 -14.32
N VAL A 645 -3.37 3.54 -13.94
CA VAL A 645 -1.93 3.78 -14.10
C VAL A 645 -1.09 3.04 -13.08
N GLY A 646 -1.69 2.39 -12.07
CA GLY A 646 -1.00 1.48 -11.15
C GLY A 646 -0.73 2.02 -9.75
N GLY A 647 -1.48 3.02 -9.26
CA GLY A 647 -1.32 3.60 -7.92
C GLY A 647 0.11 4.06 -7.65
N TYR A 648 0.53 4.15 -6.39
CA TYR A 648 1.96 4.16 -6.06
C TYR A 648 2.55 2.75 -6.06
N ASP A 649 3.88 2.65 -6.23
CA ASP A 649 4.61 1.39 -6.04
C ASP A 649 4.56 0.97 -4.56
N ASP A 650 3.79 -0.08 -4.26
CA ASP A 650 3.61 -0.61 -2.90
C ASP A 650 4.90 -1.19 -2.32
N ASP A 651 5.99 -1.36 -3.07
CA ASP A 651 7.27 -1.81 -2.51
C ASP A 651 8.24 -0.66 -2.22
N MET A 652 7.85 0.59 -2.50
CA MET A 652 8.56 1.75 -1.97
C MET A 652 8.28 1.91 -0.48
N GLU A 653 9.33 2.18 0.29
CA GLU A 653 9.25 2.29 1.74
C GLU A 653 9.12 3.75 2.18
N VAL A 654 8.37 3.99 3.26
CA VAL A 654 8.31 5.23 4.06
C VAL A 654 8.08 6.52 3.26
N TRP A 655 9.12 7.07 2.62
CA TRP A 655 9.13 8.38 1.98
C TRP A 655 10.23 8.49 0.92
N GLY A 656 9.95 9.23 -0.16
CA GLY A 656 10.94 9.70 -1.11
C GLY A 656 10.98 8.88 -2.39
N GLY A 657 11.09 9.58 -3.53
CA GLY A 657 11.17 9.00 -4.88
C GLY A 657 9.80 8.71 -5.50
N GLU A 658 8.74 8.56 -4.71
CA GLU A 658 7.40 8.23 -5.20
C GLU A 658 6.81 9.33 -6.08
N ASN A 659 7.13 10.58 -5.76
CA ASN A 659 6.66 11.76 -6.47
C ASN A 659 7.25 11.83 -7.89
N LEU A 660 8.53 11.48 -8.04
CA LEU A 660 9.19 11.36 -9.34
C LEU A 660 8.70 10.14 -10.11
N GLU A 661 8.48 9.00 -9.44
CA GLU A 661 8.04 7.74 -10.08
C GLU A 661 6.71 7.93 -10.79
N ILE A 662 5.72 8.46 -10.06
CA ILE A 662 4.39 8.69 -10.63
C ILE A 662 4.42 9.79 -11.70
N SER A 663 5.30 10.80 -11.56
CA SER A 663 5.46 11.85 -12.57
C SER A 663 5.94 11.27 -13.89
N PHE A 664 7.02 10.47 -13.87
CA PHE A 664 7.57 9.84 -15.07
C PHE A 664 6.56 8.90 -15.71
N ARG A 665 5.98 8.01 -14.89
CA ARG A 665 4.99 7.04 -15.35
C ARG A 665 3.79 7.70 -16.01
N VAL A 666 3.15 8.68 -15.35
CA VAL A 666 1.93 9.31 -15.87
C VAL A 666 2.19 9.96 -17.22
N TRP A 667 3.28 10.70 -17.36
CA TRP A 667 3.66 11.31 -18.63
C TRP A 667 3.97 10.28 -19.70
N MET A 668 4.83 9.30 -19.38
CA MET A 668 5.25 8.28 -20.35
C MET A 668 4.08 7.39 -20.78
N CYS A 669 3.06 7.20 -19.93
CA CYS A 669 1.92 6.33 -20.20
C CYS A 669 0.68 7.10 -20.73
N GLY A 670 0.85 8.31 -21.27
CA GLY A 670 -0.20 9.04 -21.99
C GLY A 670 -1.11 9.96 -21.15
N GLY A 671 -0.79 10.12 -19.87
CA GLY A 671 -1.43 11.10 -18.99
C GLY A 671 -0.78 12.48 -19.02
N SER A 672 -1.12 13.31 -18.03
CA SER A 672 -0.38 14.55 -17.76
C SER A 672 -0.29 14.86 -16.29
N LEU A 673 0.69 15.69 -15.95
CA LEU A 673 0.84 16.29 -14.64
C LEU A 673 0.72 17.81 -14.79
N GLU A 674 -0.17 18.44 -14.05
CA GLU A 674 -0.51 19.86 -14.27
C GLU A 674 -0.69 20.61 -12.95
N PHE A 675 -0.20 21.85 -12.88
CA PHE A 675 -0.56 22.79 -11.81
C PHE A 675 -1.82 23.54 -12.18
N VAL A 676 -2.70 23.77 -11.20
CA VAL A 676 -3.96 24.50 -11.38
C VAL A 676 -3.90 25.82 -10.60
N PRO A 677 -3.61 26.97 -11.25
CA PRO A 677 -3.37 28.26 -10.59
C PRO A 677 -4.48 28.71 -9.63
N CYS A 678 -5.74 28.44 -9.98
CA CYS A 678 -6.90 28.84 -9.19
C CYS A 678 -7.16 27.96 -7.96
N SER A 679 -6.53 26.79 -7.87
CA SER A 679 -6.58 25.94 -6.69
C SER A 679 -5.35 26.21 -5.83
N ARG A 680 -5.54 26.79 -4.63
CA ARG A 680 -4.43 27.09 -3.71
C ARG A 680 -4.61 26.41 -2.37
N VAL A 681 -3.52 25.87 -1.83
CA VAL A 681 -3.49 25.22 -0.51
C VAL A 681 -2.21 25.64 0.20
N GLY A 682 -2.33 26.19 1.40
CA GLY A 682 -1.16 26.53 2.23
C GLY A 682 -0.57 25.28 2.87
N HIS A 683 0.75 25.24 2.99
CA HIS A 683 1.51 24.13 3.60
C HIS A 683 2.54 24.67 4.59
N ILE A 684 2.70 24.00 5.74
CA ILE A 684 3.76 24.31 6.72
C ILE A 684 5.07 23.66 6.26
N PHE A 685 5.96 24.46 5.65
CA PHE A 685 7.26 23.98 5.19
C PHE A 685 8.24 23.83 6.35
N ARG A 686 8.55 22.59 6.71
CA ARG A 686 9.50 22.28 7.78
C ARG A 686 10.92 22.12 7.25
N PRO A 687 11.95 22.58 7.98
CA PRO A 687 13.36 22.34 7.62
C PRO A 687 13.80 20.89 7.84
N GLY A 688 12.96 20.03 8.41
CA GLY A 688 13.24 18.61 8.64
C GLY A 688 11.97 17.79 8.93
N HIS A 689 12.17 16.51 9.23
CA HIS A 689 11.07 15.57 9.51
C HIS A 689 11.06 15.16 10.99
N PRO A 690 9.91 15.21 11.69
CA PRO A 690 9.82 14.91 13.12
C PRO A 690 9.83 13.41 13.45
N TYR A 691 9.89 12.53 12.43
CA TYR A 691 9.84 11.08 12.59
C TYR A 691 10.92 10.36 11.78
N ASN A 692 11.19 9.11 12.16
CA ASN A 692 12.30 8.34 11.59
C ASN A 692 12.05 7.92 10.13
N MET A 693 13.00 8.28 9.26
CA MET A 693 13.04 7.98 7.83
C MET A 693 13.93 6.76 7.46
N THR A 694 14.54 6.06 8.43
CA THR A 694 15.50 4.96 8.17
C THR A 694 14.88 3.59 7.80
N GLY A 695 13.64 3.59 7.29
CA GLY A 695 12.92 2.39 6.84
C GLY A 695 12.27 1.59 7.96
N LEU A 696 11.42 0.63 7.61
CA LEU A 696 10.67 -0.18 8.60
C LEU A 696 11.58 -1.11 9.42
N LYS A 697 12.79 -1.39 8.93
CA LYS A 697 13.84 -2.18 9.61
C LYS A 697 14.90 -1.33 10.32
N GLY A 698 14.75 0.01 10.30
CA GLY A 698 15.47 0.94 11.17
C GLY A 698 16.90 1.35 10.78
N LYS A 699 17.49 0.82 9.69
CA LYS A 699 18.86 1.18 9.23
C LYS A 699 19.05 1.04 7.71
N GLY A 700 18.21 1.68 6.89
CA GLY A 700 18.33 1.66 5.43
C GLY A 700 18.31 3.04 4.79
N ASP A 701 19.02 3.18 3.67
CA ASP A 701 18.88 4.31 2.74
C ASP A 701 17.58 4.11 1.93
N VAL A 702 16.45 4.51 2.53
CA VAL A 702 15.12 4.34 1.96
C VAL A 702 14.97 5.12 0.66
N HIS A 703 15.37 6.40 0.67
CA HIS A 703 15.26 7.24 -0.51
C HIS A 703 16.10 6.68 -1.67
N GLY A 704 17.33 6.21 -1.39
CA GLY A 704 18.15 5.54 -2.38
C GLY A 704 17.51 4.26 -2.93
N ARG A 705 16.96 3.40 -2.05
CA ARG A 705 16.26 2.18 -2.49
C ARG A 705 15.06 2.50 -3.38
N ASN A 706 14.20 3.43 -2.98
CA ASN A 706 13.03 3.82 -3.77
C ASN A 706 13.45 4.43 -5.12
N SER A 707 14.50 5.26 -5.13
CA SER A 707 15.05 5.87 -6.33
C SER A 707 15.66 4.84 -7.29
N MET A 708 16.30 3.76 -6.79
CA MET A 708 16.72 2.63 -7.61
C MET A 708 15.54 1.96 -8.31
N ARG A 709 14.45 1.68 -7.58
CA ARG A 709 13.23 1.07 -8.16
C ARG A 709 12.67 1.93 -9.29
N LEU A 710 12.58 3.23 -9.06
CA LEU A 710 12.18 4.20 -10.09
C LEU A 710 13.13 4.17 -11.30
N ALA A 711 14.44 4.23 -11.06
CA ALA A 711 15.44 4.33 -12.13
C ALA A 711 15.43 3.07 -13.01
N GLU A 712 15.33 1.89 -12.39
CA GLU A 712 15.33 0.60 -13.05
C GLU A 712 14.07 0.31 -13.89
N VAL A 713 12.97 1.00 -13.60
CA VAL A 713 11.71 0.83 -14.34
C VAL A 713 11.52 1.93 -15.37
N TRP A 714 11.86 3.18 -15.07
CA TRP A 714 11.40 4.34 -15.83
C TRP A 714 12.49 5.12 -16.55
N MET A 715 13.77 5.00 -16.19
CA MET A 715 14.83 5.86 -16.76
C MET A 715 15.57 5.29 -17.95
N ASP A 716 15.29 4.06 -18.37
CA ASP A 716 16.04 3.37 -19.45
C ASP A 716 17.56 3.48 -19.21
N ASP A 717 18.35 3.81 -20.24
CA ASP A 717 19.79 3.98 -20.12
C ASP A 717 20.20 5.26 -19.35
N TYR A 718 19.28 6.19 -19.06
CA TYR A 718 19.56 7.41 -18.30
C TYR A 718 19.78 7.15 -16.81
N LYS A 719 19.43 5.96 -16.31
CA LYS A 719 19.76 5.52 -14.94
C LYS A 719 21.26 5.58 -14.63
N ARG A 720 22.11 5.58 -15.67
CA ARG A 720 23.56 5.78 -15.55
C ARG A 720 23.92 7.05 -14.77
N PHE A 721 23.14 8.12 -14.90
CA PHE A 721 23.42 9.37 -14.18
C PHE A 721 23.03 9.30 -12.71
N TYR A 722 21.96 8.58 -12.38
CA TYR A 722 21.62 8.32 -10.98
C TYR A 722 22.72 7.50 -10.30
N TYR A 723 23.14 6.39 -10.93
CA TYR A 723 24.22 5.56 -10.40
C TYR A 723 25.60 6.21 -10.45
N MET A 724 25.80 7.25 -11.27
CA MET A 724 26.99 8.09 -11.19
C MET A 724 27.03 8.87 -9.88
N HIS A 725 25.89 9.42 -9.43
CA HIS A 725 25.76 10.15 -8.17
C HIS A 725 25.70 9.23 -6.94
N ARG A 726 25.18 8.00 -7.11
CA ARG A 726 24.97 7.00 -6.04
C ARG A 726 25.63 5.67 -6.38
N ARG A 727 26.95 5.70 -6.63
CA ARG A 727 27.71 4.51 -7.07
C ARG A 727 27.61 3.35 -6.09
N GLU A 728 27.57 3.66 -4.80
CA GLU A 728 27.43 2.70 -3.71
C GLU A 728 26.13 1.89 -3.74
N LEU A 729 25.14 2.33 -4.54
CA LEU A 729 23.85 1.67 -4.70
C LEU A 729 23.77 0.77 -5.94
N ARG A 730 24.73 0.82 -6.87
CA ARG A 730 24.63 0.13 -8.17
C ARG A 730 24.33 -1.37 -8.07
N ASP A 731 24.97 -2.04 -7.10
CA ASP A 731 24.84 -3.49 -6.89
C ASP A 731 23.99 -3.83 -5.65
N LYS A 732 23.24 -2.85 -5.13
CA LYS A 732 22.37 -3.06 -3.97
C LYS A 732 21.01 -3.59 -4.40
N ASP A 733 20.43 -4.43 -3.55
CA ASP A 733 19.07 -4.93 -3.75
C ASP A 733 18.04 -3.80 -3.61
N PHE A 734 17.22 -3.63 -4.65
CA PHE A 734 16.06 -2.74 -4.70
C PHE A 734 14.72 -3.49 -4.71
N GLY A 735 14.75 -4.82 -4.57
CA GLY A 735 13.57 -5.69 -4.58
C GLY A 735 13.02 -5.96 -5.98
N ASP A 736 11.95 -6.75 -6.04
CA ASP A 736 11.28 -7.08 -7.29
C ASP A 736 10.54 -5.85 -7.87
N VAL A 737 10.68 -5.63 -9.17
CA VAL A 737 10.03 -4.54 -9.91
C VAL A 737 9.24 -5.05 -11.13
N GLU A 738 9.04 -6.36 -11.25
CA GLU A 738 8.40 -6.97 -12.43
C GLU A 738 6.94 -6.52 -12.60
N ASP A 739 6.20 -6.30 -11.50
CA ASP A 739 4.85 -5.74 -11.58
C ASP A 739 4.85 -4.31 -12.16
N ARG A 740 5.85 -3.50 -11.81
CA ARG A 740 6.01 -2.14 -12.34
C ARG A 740 6.39 -2.16 -13.82
N ARG A 741 7.29 -3.06 -14.23
CA ARG A 741 7.63 -3.30 -15.65
C ARG A 741 6.44 -3.81 -16.45
N ALA A 742 5.62 -4.68 -15.86
CA ALA A 742 4.39 -5.18 -16.48
C ALA A 742 3.39 -4.05 -16.74
N ILE A 743 3.23 -3.11 -15.79
CA ILE A 743 2.40 -1.91 -16.00
C ILE A 743 2.95 -1.07 -17.16
N ARG A 744 4.27 -0.79 -17.16
CA ARG A 744 4.91 -0.02 -18.24
C ARG A 744 4.67 -0.63 -19.62
N LYS A 745 4.77 -1.97 -19.72
CA LYS A 745 4.51 -2.72 -20.95
C LYS A 745 3.02 -2.71 -21.32
N ARG A 746 2.13 -2.98 -20.38
CA ARG A 746 0.67 -3.08 -20.58
C ARG A 746 0.09 -1.76 -21.09
N LEU A 747 0.55 -0.64 -20.55
CA LEU A 747 0.09 0.69 -20.93
C LEU A 747 0.81 1.25 -22.17
N ASN A 748 1.73 0.47 -22.78
CA ASN A 748 2.52 0.86 -23.95
C ASN A 748 3.21 2.22 -23.75
N CYS A 749 3.84 2.40 -22.59
CA CYS A 749 4.41 3.69 -22.22
C CYS A 749 5.65 4.02 -23.09
N HIS A 750 5.83 5.31 -23.37
CA HIS A 750 6.97 5.86 -24.07
C HIS A 750 8.31 5.62 -23.33
N SER A 751 9.42 5.88 -24.01
CA SER A 751 10.77 5.84 -23.43
C SER A 751 11.07 7.06 -22.58
N PHE A 752 12.08 6.97 -21.72
CA PHE A 752 12.54 8.11 -20.94
C PHE A 752 13.14 9.19 -21.84
N LYS A 753 13.76 8.80 -22.97
CA LYS A 753 14.17 9.75 -24.00
C LYS A 753 12.99 10.57 -24.52
N TRP A 754 11.86 9.94 -24.83
CA TRP A 754 10.66 10.66 -25.23
C TRP A 754 10.19 11.63 -24.14
N TYR A 755 10.26 11.24 -22.86
CA TYR A 755 9.92 12.13 -21.75
C TYR A 755 10.82 13.36 -21.73
N LEU A 756 12.14 13.21 -21.86
CA LEU A 756 13.07 14.33 -21.94
C LEU A 756 12.80 15.21 -23.16
N ASP A 757 12.56 14.62 -24.34
CA ASP A 757 12.37 15.38 -25.57
C ASP A 757 11.03 16.14 -25.62
N ASN A 758 9.97 15.62 -24.98
CA ASN A 758 8.60 16.13 -25.14
C ASN A 758 8.02 16.79 -23.88
N VAL A 759 8.43 16.32 -22.70
CA VAL A 759 7.89 16.80 -21.41
C VAL A 759 8.85 17.76 -20.75
N TYR A 760 10.15 17.45 -20.76
CA TYR A 760 11.17 18.26 -20.11
C TYR A 760 12.41 18.56 -20.99
N PRO A 761 12.23 19.18 -22.17
CA PRO A 761 13.32 19.46 -23.11
C PRO A 761 14.36 20.46 -22.58
N GLU A 762 14.02 21.20 -21.52
CA GLU A 762 14.95 22.11 -20.85
C GLU A 762 15.97 21.39 -19.95
N LYS A 763 15.75 20.10 -19.65
CA LYS A 763 16.64 19.31 -18.78
C LYS A 763 18.02 19.15 -19.43
N PHE A 764 19.05 19.64 -18.75
CA PHE A 764 20.43 19.44 -19.19
C PHE A 764 20.87 17.98 -19.01
N ILE A 765 21.35 17.38 -20.10
CA ILE A 765 21.87 16.01 -20.19
C ILE A 765 23.39 16.06 -20.26
N LEU A 766 24.02 15.45 -19.25
CA LEU A 766 25.45 15.61 -18.95
C LEU A 766 26.40 15.05 -20.03
N ASP A 767 25.94 14.15 -20.88
CA ASP A 767 26.72 13.51 -21.95
C ASP A 767 26.11 13.67 -23.37
N GLU A 768 25.10 14.54 -23.55
CA GLU A 768 24.48 14.79 -24.87
C GLU A 768 24.50 16.28 -25.27
N ASN A 769 24.38 17.20 -24.30
CA ASN A 769 24.34 18.65 -24.53
C ASN A 769 25.73 19.31 -24.44
N VAL A 770 26.79 18.54 -24.67
CA VAL A 770 28.17 18.89 -24.32
C VAL A 770 29.12 18.71 -25.51
N HIS A 771 30.28 19.36 -25.44
CA HIS A 771 31.46 19.07 -26.27
C HIS A 771 32.35 18.02 -25.60
N ALA A 772 32.46 18.07 -24.27
CA ALA A 772 33.27 17.16 -23.47
C ALA A 772 32.67 16.98 -22.07
N TYR A 773 32.93 15.83 -21.44
CA TYR A 773 32.40 15.51 -20.11
C TYR A 773 33.26 14.47 -19.37
N GLY A 774 32.97 14.32 -18.08
CA GLY A 774 33.60 13.34 -17.20
C GLY A 774 34.61 13.98 -16.26
N GLU A 775 35.59 13.18 -15.84
CA GLU A 775 36.70 13.68 -15.04
C GLU A 775 37.53 14.69 -15.84
N LEU A 776 37.89 15.82 -15.21
CA LEU A 776 38.71 16.87 -15.82
C LEU A 776 40.07 16.96 -15.12
N ARG A 777 41.10 16.37 -15.76
CA ARG A 777 42.41 16.12 -15.14
C ARG A 777 43.53 16.96 -15.73
N ASN A 778 44.47 17.39 -14.89
CA ASN A 778 45.77 17.88 -15.33
C ASN A 778 46.74 16.69 -15.48
N PRO A 779 47.35 16.47 -16.66
CA PRO A 779 48.17 15.28 -16.93
C PRO A 779 49.49 15.25 -16.17
N THR A 780 49.99 16.39 -15.69
CA THR A 780 51.32 16.49 -15.06
C THR A 780 51.23 16.31 -13.54
N SER A 781 50.21 16.87 -12.90
CA SER A 781 50.03 16.80 -11.45
C SER A 781 49.16 15.64 -10.98
N SER A 782 48.42 14.98 -11.89
CA SER A 782 47.38 13.99 -11.55
C SER A 782 46.28 14.54 -10.61
N LEU A 783 46.07 15.85 -10.66
CA LEU A 783 44.98 16.55 -9.97
C LEU A 783 43.80 16.76 -10.92
N CYS A 784 42.61 16.64 -10.37
CA CYS A 784 41.33 16.81 -11.05
C CYS A 784 40.53 17.95 -10.44
N LEU A 785 39.72 18.64 -11.24
CA LEU A 785 38.76 19.59 -10.70
C LEU A 785 37.71 18.86 -9.85
N ASP A 786 37.42 19.42 -8.68
CA ASP A 786 36.61 18.77 -7.66
C ASP A 786 35.78 19.81 -6.88
N THR A 787 34.55 19.45 -6.53
CA THR A 787 33.67 20.26 -5.66
C THR A 787 33.93 20.05 -4.17
N LEU A 788 34.82 19.13 -3.80
CA LEU A 788 35.18 18.68 -2.46
C LEU A 788 33.97 18.16 -1.65
N GLY A 789 32.99 17.57 -2.35
CA GLY A 789 31.76 17.07 -1.74
C GLY A 789 30.87 18.17 -1.14
N LYS A 790 31.07 19.43 -1.54
CA LYS A 790 30.22 20.55 -1.09
C LYS A 790 28.84 20.48 -1.76
N ASP A 791 27.81 20.87 -1.00
CA ASP A 791 26.43 20.95 -1.47
C ASP A 791 26.29 22.02 -2.57
N GLU A 792 25.59 21.65 -3.65
CA GLU A 792 25.33 22.49 -4.82
C GLU A 792 24.21 23.52 -4.62
N LYS A 793 23.56 23.53 -3.45
CA LYS A 793 22.54 24.55 -3.10
C LYS A 793 23.10 25.97 -2.99
N GLY A 794 24.41 26.15 -2.96
CA GLY A 794 25.07 27.46 -2.87
C GLY A 794 26.28 27.58 -3.79
N SER A 795 26.97 28.72 -3.71
CA SER A 795 28.21 28.96 -4.44
C SER A 795 29.31 27.99 -3.96
N ILE A 796 29.82 27.15 -4.87
CA ILE A 796 30.91 26.22 -4.55
C ILE A 796 32.22 26.81 -5.05
N ASN A 797 33.18 27.03 -4.16
CA ASN A 797 34.56 27.29 -4.57
C ASN A 797 35.14 26.05 -5.22
N LEU A 798 35.45 26.13 -6.52
CA LEU A 798 35.99 25.02 -7.28
C LEU A 798 37.44 24.78 -6.84
N ALA A 799 37.80 23.53 -6.63
CA ALA A 799 39.10 23.14 -6.09
C ALA A 799 39.72 22.03 -6.94
N VAL A 800 40.89 21.58 -6.52
CA VAL A 800 41.56 20.41 -7.06
C VAL A 800 41.71 19.31 -6.02
N PHE A 801 41.58 18.06 -6.45
CA PHE A 801 41.83 16.88 -5.62
C PHE A 801 42.46 15.78 -6.48
N SER A 802 43.08 14.78 -5.85
CA SER A 802 43.62 13.63 -6.57
C SER A 802 42.54 12.96 -7.41
N CYS A 803 42.85 12.67 -8.68
CA CYS A 803 41.90 12.05 -9.59
C CYS A 803 41.42 10.69 -9.08
N GLN A 804 40.11 10.47 -9.13
CA GLN A 804 39.46 9.28 -8.57
C GLN A 804 39.07 8.27 -9.65
N ASN A 805 39.52 8.47 -10.90
CA ASN A 805 39.28 7.61 -12.06
C ASN A 805 37.78 7.35 -12.26
N GLY A 806 37.02 8.45 -12.25
CA GLY A 806 35.58 8.43 -12.35
C GLY A 806 34.85 8.01 -11.07
N ALA A 807 35.50 7.50 -10.02
CA ALA A 807 34.83 6.98 -8.81
C ALA A 807 33.98 8.00 -8.03
N SER A 808 34.01 9.28 -8.39
CA SER A 808 33.34 10.36 -7.68
C SER A 808 32.56 11.28 -8.60
N ALA A 809 31.28 11.50 -8.25
CA ALA A 809 30.44 12.48 -8.94
C ALA A 809 30.92 13.93 -8.75
N ASN A 810 31.72 14.20 -7.70
CA ASN A 810 32.27 15.53 -7.41
C ASN A 810 33.29 15.99 -8.45
N GLN A 811 33.92 15.03 -9.15
CA GLN A 811 34.90 15.29 -10.21
C GLN A 811 34.27 15.28 -11.61
N TYR A 812 32.94 15.11 -11.70
CA TYR A 812 32.25 15.08 -12.97
C TYR A 812 31.88 16.50 -13.41
N LEU A 813 32.58 17.01 -14.41
CA LEU A 813 32.32 18.30 -15.06
C LEU A 813 31.96 18.10 -16.53
N THR A 814 31.35 19.12 -17.11
CA THR A 814 30.99 19.16 -18.52
C THR A 814 31.40 20.48 -19.14
N LEU A 815 31.80 20.44 -20.40
CA LEU A 815 31.87 21.61 -21.26
C LEU A 815 30.64 21.60 -22.16
N SER A 816 29.67 22.49 -21.90
CA SER A 816 28.42 22.52 -22.65
C SER A 816 28.62 23.00 -24.09
N LYS A 817 27.68 22.66 -24.99
CA LYS A 817 27.64 23.20 -26.37
C LYS A 817 27.55 24.73 -26.44
N LYS A 818 27.18 25.38 -25.33
CA LYS A 818 27.15 26.84 -25.16
C LYS A 818 28.45 27.38 -24.55
N ASN A 819 29.52 26.60 -24.55
CA ASN A 819 30.83 26.98 -24.01
C ASN A 819 30.78 27.35 -22.53
N GLN A 820 30.05 26.59 -21.72
CA GLN A 820 30.04 26.76 -20.25
C GLN A 820 30.72 25.56 -19.60
N LEU A 821 31.73 25.80 -18.77
CA LEU A 821 32.27 24.79 -17.87
C LEU A 821 31.29 24.64 -16.70
N ARG A 822 30.57 23.52 -16.62
CA ARG A 822 29.42 23.39 -15.73
C ARG A 822 29.23 21.96 -15.22
N ARG A 823 28.46 21.85 -14.14
CA ARG A 823 27.79 20.60 -13.75
C ARG A 823 26.34 20.67 -14.24
N GLU A 824 25.40 20.19 -13.46
CA GLU A 824 24.00 20.14 -13.88
C GLU A 824 23.39 21.54 -13.98
N ASP A 825 23.13 22.21 -12.86
CA ASP A 825 22.54 23.56 -12.83
C ASP A 825 23.55 24.66 -12.52
N THR A 826 24.78 24.28 -12.18
CA THR A 826 25.83 25.21 -11.75
C THR A 826 26.94 25.35 -12.78
N CYS A 827 27.34 26.59 -13.08
CA CYS A 827 28.32 26.98 -14.07
C CYS A 827 29.49 27.70 -13.39
N ALA A 828 30.71 27.45 -13.88
CA ALA A 828 31.92 28.11 -13.40
C ALA A 828 31.92 29.59 -13.79
N VAL A 829 32.16 30.45 -12.81
CA VAL A 829 32.26 31.91 -12.93
C VAL A 829 33.42 32.44 -12.10
N THR A 830 33.87 33.64 -12.41
CA THR A 830 34.95 34.32 -11.67
C THR A 830 34.40 35.26 -10.61
N MET A 831 34.81 35.12 -9.34
CA MET A 831 34.34 36.00 -8.26
C MET A 831 35.27 37.20 -8.03
N ASN A 832 36.60 36.99 -8.02
CA ASN A 832 37.61 38.01 -7.71
C ASN A 832 38.75 38.06 -8.75
N SER A 833 38.43 37.92 -10.04
CA SER A 833 39.36 37.84 -11.19
C SER A 833 40.31 36.63 -11.24
N ASN A 834 40.66 36.03 -10.10
CA ASN A 834 41.59 34.89 -10.05
C ASN A 834 40.99 33.59 -9.50
N SER A 835 39.87 33.64 -8.77
CA SER A 835 39.20 32.47 -8.19
C SER A 835 37.98 32.04 -9.00
N VAL A 836 37.74 30.74 -9.05
CA VAL A 836 36.62 30.14 -9.80
C VAL A 836 35.61 29.52 -8.83
N VAL A 837 34.35 29.88 -9.02
CA VAL A 837 33.23 29.36 -8.23
C VAL A 837 32.15 28.81 -9.16
N LEU A 838 31.43 27.78 -8.71
CA LEU A 838 30.22 27.30 -9.38
C LEU A 838 29.01 28.05 -8.81
N ASN A 839 28.27 28.74 -9.67
CA ASN A 839 27.01 29.43 -9.37
C ASN A 839 25.90 28.95 -10.30
N MET A 840 24.64 29.29 -10.02
CA MET A 840 23.52 28.98 -10.92
C MET A 840 23.82 29.45 -12.34
N CYS A 841 23.65 28.54 -13.30
CA CYS A 841 23.87 28.83 -14.72
C CYS A 841 22.89 29.90 -15.21
N ALA A 842 23.42 30.93 -15.85
CA ALA A 842 22.63 31.98 -16.48
C ALA A 842 22.95 32.02 -17.99
N TYR A 843 21.96 31.71 -18.83
CA TYR A 843 22.17 31.55 -20.28
C TYR A 843 22.57 32.85 -21.00
N SER A 844 22.28 34.01 -20.44
CA SER A 844 22.65 35.32 -20.99
C SER A 844 23.95 35.88 -20.40
N ASP A 845 24.55 35.17 -19.45
CA ASP A 845 25.71 35.66 -18.71
C ASP A 845 27.00 35.29 -19.43
N GLN A 846 27.59 36.28 -20.11
CA GLN A 846 28.85 36.11 -20.83
C GLN A 846 30.01 35.78 -19.90
N THR A 847 29.90 36.07 -18.58
CA THR A 847 30.94 35.75 -17.59
C THR A 847 31.09 34.25 -17.32
N GLN A 848 30.21 33.41 -17.89
CA GLN A 848 30.24 31.96 -17.74
C GLN A 848 30.81 31.24 -18.97
N THR A 849 31.55 31.96 -19.82
CA THR A 849 32.02 31.44 -21.11
C THR A 849 33.46 30.92 -21.02
N TRP A 850 33.66 29.67 -21.41
CA TRP A 850 34.91 28.92 -21.33
C TRP A 850 35.19 28.21 -22.65
N THR A 851 36.45 28.17 -23.07
CA THR A 851 36.87 27.44 -24.27
C THR A 851 37.93 26.42 -23.90
N HIS A 852 37.91 25.29 -24.61
CA HIS A 852 38.87 24.22 -24.44
C HIS A 852 38.99 23.44 -25.74
N GLU A 853 40.20 23.38 -26.27
CA GLU A 853 40.56 22.45 -27.34
C GLU A 853 41.05 21.14 -26.73
N LYS A 854 40.88 20.02 -27.44
CA LYS A 854 41.28 18.70 -26.93
C LYS A 854 42.76 18.69 -26.55
N ASN A 855 43.04 18.35 -25.29
CA ASN A 855 44.38 18.36 -24.68
C ASN A 855 45.02 19.76 -24.54
N GLY A 856 44.23 20.82 -24.64
CA GLY A 856 44.68 22.20 -24.53
C GLY A 856 44.40 22.83 -23.15
N PRO A 857 44.62 24.15 -23.02
CA PRO A 857 44.23 24.90 -21.84
C PRO A 857 42.74 25.22 -21.81
N ILE A 858 42.19 25.30 -20.59
CA ILE A 858 40.84 25.81 -20.37
C ILE A 858 40.93 27.31 -20.16
N ILE A 859 40.36 28.07 -21.10
CA ILE A 859 40.46 29.53 -21.15
C ILE A 859 39.12 30.13 -20.74
N HIS A 860 39.14 30.99 -19.73
CA HIS A 860 38.02 31.86 -19.40
C HIS A 860 37.96 33.01 -20.41
N HIS A 861 36.95 32.98 -21.28
CA HIS A 861 36.87 33.88 -22.44
C HIS A 861 36.81 35.38 -22.07
N PRO A 862 36.05 35.82 -21.05
CA PRO A 862 36.00 37.24 -20.66
C PRO A 862 37.34 37.81 -20.16
N SER A 863 38.15 37.03 -19.44
CA SER A 863 39.41 37.51 -18.86
C SER A 863 40.65 37.12 -19.66
N ASN A 864 40.53 36.24 -20.66
CA ASN A 864 41.65 35.62 -21.37
C ASN A 864 42.69 34.98 -20.43
N LEU A 865 42.23 34.41 -19.31
CA LEU A 865 43.06 33.70 -18.35
C LEU A 865 42.80 32.19 -18.43
N CYS A 866 43.81 31.41 -18.09
CA CYS A 866 43.78 29.95 -18.15
C CYS A 866 43.67 29.35 -16.74
N LEU A 867 42.94 28.25 -16.59
CA LEU A 867 42.97 27.43 -15.36
C LEU A 867 44.37 26.84 -15.17
N ASP A 868 44.96 27.06 -13.99
CA ASP A 868 46.35 26.68 -13.71
C ASP A 868 46.46 25.97 -12.34
N VAL A 869 47.05 24.77 -12.34
CA VAL A 869 47.31 23.97 -11.11
C VAL A 869 48.69 24.20 -10.51
N GLU A 870 49.49 25.12 -11.07
CA GLU A 870 50.85 25.37 -10.61
C GLU A 870 50.91 25.80 -9.14
N GLY A 871 51.62 25.00 -8.35
CA GLY A 871 51.80 25.22 -6.91
C GLY A 871 50.58 24.82 -6.08
N LEU A 872 49.60 24.11 -6.66
CA LEU A 872 48.43 23.61 -5.94
C LEU A 872 48.62 22.16 -5.47
N SER A 873 48.00 21.86 -4.34
CA SER A 873 47.88 20.55 -3.70
C SER A 873 46.41 20.22 -3.42
N ASN A 874 46.15 19.02 -2.89
CA ASN A 874 44.78 18.56 -2.63
C ASN A 874 43.99 19.53 -1.75
N ASN A 875 42.73 19.75 -2.12
CA ASN A 875 41.75 20.64 -1.47
C ASN A 875 41.99 22.14 -1.67
N GLU A 876 43.00 22.55 -2.46
CA GLU A 876 43.23 23.95 -2.75
C GLU A 876 42.35 24.45 -3.91
N GLN A 877 41.97 25.72 -3.84
CA GLN A 877 41.11 26.34 -4.84
C GLN A 877 41.84 26.49 -6.17
N ILE A 878 41.14 26.19 -7.28
CA ILE A 878 41.69 26.41 -8.61
C ILE A 878 41.80 27.91 -8.90
N LYS A 879 42.88 28.30 -9.59
CA LYS A 879 43.18 29.69 -9.91
C LYS A 879 43.26 29.91 -11.41
N LEU A 880 42.96 31.14 -11.81
CA LEU A 880 43.21 31.66 -13.14
C LEU A 880 44.56 32.38 -13.19
N LYS A 881 45.39 32.07 -14.20
CA LYS A 881 46.65 32.75 -14.49
C LYS A 881 46.72 33.15 -15.97
N LYS A 882 47.70 33.98 -16.33
CA LYS A 882 47.95 34.34 -17.74
C LYS A 882 48.21 33.06 -18.55
N CYS A 883 47.56 32.94 -19.70
CA CYS A 883 47.76 31.80 -20.59
C CYS A 883 49.18 31.78 -21.15
N GLU A 884 49.85 30.65 -21.01
CA GLU A 884 51.23 30.41 -21.48
C GLU A 884 51.26 29.22 -22.44
N THR A 885 51.91 29.38 -23.59
CA THR A 885 51.98 28.34 -24.62
C THR A 885 52.66 27.07 -24.08
N ASN A 886 51.99 25.92 -24.22
CA ASN A 886 52.49 24.60 -23.80
C ASN A 886 52.84 24.47 -22.30
N LYS A 887 52.35 25.35 -21.42
CA LYS A 887 52.60 25.22 -19.97
C LYS A 887 51.90 23.96 -19.43
N PRO A 888 52.63 22.97 -18.87
CA PRO A 888 52.03 21.68 -18.46
C PRO A 888 50.97 21.80 -17.36
N SER A 889 51.10 22.78 -16.45
CA SER A 889 50.14 23.04 -15.38
C SER A 889 48.83 23.69 -15.86
N GLN A 890 48.79 24.15 -17.11
CA GLN A 890 47.60 24.73 -17.74
C GLN A 890 46.93 23.76 -18.72
N GLN A 891 47.50 22.58 -18.99
CA GLN A 891 46.89 21.59 -19.87
C GLN A 891 45.83 20.78 -19.12
N TRP A 892 44.70 20.53 -19.77
CA TRP A 892 43.59 19.77 -19.18
C TRP A 892 43.07 18.71 -20.16
N LEU A 893 42.69 17.56 -19.61
CA LEU A 893 42.10 16.45 -20.34
C LEU A 893 40.74 16.10 -19.73
N PHE A 894 39.68 16.19 -20.54
CA PHE A 894 38.42 15.52 -20.23
C PHE A 894 38.51 14.03 -20.53
N GLU A 895 37.85 13.22 -19.71
CA GLU A 895 37.69 11.78 -19.91
C GLU A 895 37.05 11.45 -21.27
N HIS A 896 36.02 12.22 -21.68
CA HIS A 896 35.29 12.02 -22.93
C HIS A 896 35.14 13.31 -23.74
N TYR A 897 35.28 13.19 -25.06
CA TYR A 897 34.92 14.23 -26.04
C TYR A 897 33.87 13.68 -27.00
N LEU A 898 32.81 14.45 -27.23
CA LEU A 898 31.84 14.17 -28.27
C LEU A 898 32.32 14.81 -29.58
N THR A 899 32.35 14.01 -30.65
CA THR A 899 32.71 14.46 -32.00
C THR A 899 31.55 15.14 -32.70
#